data_AF-A0A6B0QS88-F1
#
_entry.id   AF-A0A6B0QS88-F1
#
_cell.length_a   1.000
_cell.length_b   1.000
_cell.length_c   1.000
_cell.angle_alpha   90.00
_cell.angle_beta   90.00
_cell.angle_gamma   90.00
#
_symmetry.space_group_name_H-M   'P 1'
#
loop_
_entity.id
_entity.type
_entity.pdbx_description
1 polymer ?
#
loop_
_entity_poly.entity_id
_entity_poly.type
_entity_poly.pdbx_seq_one_letter_code
_entity_poly.pdbx_strand_id
1 'polypeptide(L)'
;MESRQDITNQEELWKMKPRRNLEEDDYLNKDSEEIGMLKRHVLLHLHQTTHFDEFDCPPELQQKQKLFPKWRLPIKIAAIVSSLTFLYTLVREIIHPFVTSHQQYFYKIPILVINKVLPMVSITLLALVYLPGVIAAVVQLHNGTKYKKFPHWLDRWMVTRKQFGLLSFFFAVLHAIYSLSYPMRRSYRYRLLNWAYQQVQQNNENAWIEHDVWRMEIYVSLGIVALAILALLAVTSIPSVSDSLTWREFHYIQDIPGDLGRVHIMESISMMGSPKSLSETFLPNGINGIKDARKVTVGVIGSGDFAKSLTIRLIRCGYHVVIGSRNPKFASEFFPHVVDVTHHEDALIKTNIIFVAIHREHYTSLWDLRHLLVGKILIDVSNNMRVNQYPESNAEYLASLFPDSLIVKGFNVISAWALQLGPKDASRQVYICSNNIQARQQVIELARQLNFIPVDLGSLSSAREIENLPLRLFTLWRGPVVVAISLATFFFLYSFVRDVIHPYARNQQSDFYKIPIEIVNKTLPIVAITLLSLVYLAGLLAAAYQLYYGTKYRRFPPWLETWLQCRKQLGLLSFFFASVHVAYSLCLPMRRSERYLFLNMAYQQVHANIENSWNEEEVWRIEMYISFGIMSLGLLSLLAVTSIPSVSNALNWREFSFIQSTLGYVALLISTFHVLIYGWKRAFEEEYYRFYTPPNFVLALVLPSIPFHLDNHLLVSSQQEFSGVITSSFTSFKPCFRQLM
;
A
#
# COMPACT_ATOMS: atom_id res chain seq x y z
N MET A 1 46.53 -26.47 56.48
CA MET A 1 45.23 -27.15 56.37
C MET A 1 44.18 -26.10 56.08
N GLU A 2 43.18 -26.45 55.27
CA GLU A 2 42.43 -25.49 54.46
C GLU A 2 41.18 -24.88 55.13
N SER A 3 40.77 -23.76 54.53
CA SER A 3 39.39 -23.41 54.15
C SER A 3 38.75 -22.21 54.85
N ARG A 4 37.82 -21.60 54.11
CA ARG A 4 37.06 -20.35 54.33
C ARG A 4 37.84 -19.05 54.14
N GLN A 5 37.43 -18.31 53.12
CA GLN A 5 37.42 -16.85 53.11
C GLN A 5 36.03 -16.38 52.68
N ASP A 6 35.59 -15.29 53.30
CA ASP A 6 34.24 -14.75 53.25
C ASP A 6 34.36 -13.21 53.39
N ILE A 7 33.38 -12.48 52.83
CA ILE A 7 32.92 -11.15 53.31
C ILE A 7 33.85 -9.90 53.14
N THR A 8 33.56 -9.16 52.04
CA THR A 8 33.32 -7.69 51.89
C THR A 8 34.19 -6.56 52.48
N ASN A 9 34.41 -5.56 51.60
CA ASN A 9 34.23 -4.10 51.73
C ASN A 9 35.35 -3.10 52.16
N GLN A 10 35.55 -2.14 51.22
CA GLN A 10 35.83 -0.69 51.30
C GLN A 10 37.08 -0.10 51.98
N GLU A 11 37.66 0.87 51.24
CA GLU A 11 38.44 2.05 51.69
C GLU A 11 39.80 1.78 52.38
N GLU A 12 40.88 2.56 52.19
CA GLU A 12 41.25 3.62 51.24
C GLU A 12 42.81 3.79 51.34
N LEU A 13 43.42 4.90 50.86
CA LEU A 13 44.80 5.38 51.20
C LEU A 13 46.00 4.50 50.71
N TRP A 14 47.14 4.96 50.19
CA TRP A 14 47.86 6.24 49.92
C TRP A 14 48.84 5.97 48.72
N LYS A 15 49.57 6.89 48.03
CA LYS A 15 50.17 8.19 48.42
C LYS A 15 50.60 9.06 47.20
N MET A 16 50.76 10.37 47.47
CA MET A 16 51.26 11.47 46.59
C MET A 16 52.83 11.46 46.44
N LYS A 17 53.59 12.27 45.66
CA LYS A 17 53.51 13.54 44.83
C LYS A 17 54.88 13.65 44.03
N PRO A 18 55.39 14.79 43.46
CA PRO A 18 54.86 15.99 42.77
C PRO A 18 55.62 16.39 41.44
N ARG A 19 55.41 17.65 40.98
CA ARG A 19 55.86 18.37 39.74
C ARG A 19 57.23 19.13 39.82
N ARG A 20 57.71 19.54 38.61
CA ARG A 20 58.37 20.83 38.18
C ARG A 20 59.88 21.07 38.43
N ASN A 21 60.61 21.42 37.36
CA ASN A 21 61.25 22.74 37.08
C ASN A 21 62.10 22.72 35.78
N LEU A 22 62.29 23.92 35.14
CA LEU A 22 63.45 24.49 34.37
C LEU A 22 64.22 23.58 33.36
N GLU A 23 64.85 24.03 32.26
CA GLU A 23 65.35 25.35 31.82
C GLU A 23 65.54 25.39 30.26
N GLU A 24 66.17 26.45 29.76
CA GLU A 24 66.51 26.92 28.37
C GLU A 24 67.24 25.89 27.45
N ASP A 25 67.52 26.07 26.14
CA ASP A 25 67.77 27.24 25.26
C ASP A 25 67.52 26.90 23.76
N ASP A 26 67.33 27.89 22.87
CA ASP A 26 68.26 28.25 21.74
C ASP A 26 67.69 29.38 20.82
N TYR A 27 68.57 30.16 20.17
CA TYR A 27 68.28 31.46 19.50
C TYR A 27 68.48 31.44 17.96
N LEU A 28 67.77 32.34 17.22
CA LEU A 28 68.34 33.40 16.32
C LEU A 28 67.42 33.90 15.17
N ASN A 29 67.23 35.23 15.11
CA ASN A 29 67.11 36.18 13.95
C ASN A 29 66.47 35.76 12.61
N LYS A 30 65.67 36.61 11.92
CA LYS A 30 66.06 37.98 11.45
C LYS A 30 64.88 38.83 10.93
N ASP A 31 65.14 40.13 10.76
CA ASP A 31 64.28 41.26 10.32
C ASP A 31 63.81 41.17 8.83
N SER A 32 63.01 42.09 8.20
CA SER A 32 62.74 43.52 8.44
C SER A 32 61.50 44.09 7.68
N GLU A 33 61.11 45.34 8.01
CA GLU A 33 60.40 46.37 7.19
C GLU A 33 58.90 46.16 6.80
N GLU A 34 57.95 47.00 7.25
CA GLU A 34 57.55 48.37 6.80
C GLU A 34 56.69 48.37 5.50
N ILE A 35 55.63 49.18 5.28
CA ILE A 35 55.01 50.36 5.91
C ILE A 35 53.49 50.37 5.58
N GLY A 36 52.65 51.07 6.37
CA GLY A 36 51.49 51.80 5.78
C GLY A 36 50.15 51.74 6.52
N MET A 37 49.95 52.57 7.54
CA MET A 37 48.69 52.65 8.29
C MET A 37 47.73 53.71 7.74
N LEU A 38 46.43 53.40 7.68
CA LEU A 38 45.38 54.39 7.97
C LEU A 38 44.46 53.90 9.10
N LYS A 39 44.84 54.28 10.33
CA LYS A 39 43.96 54.43 11.51
C LYS A 39 42.76 55.33 11.15
N ARG A 40 41.57 55.32 11.76
CA ARG A 40 40.92 54.71 12.96
C ARG A 40 39.41 55.10 12.85
N HIS A 41 38.41 54.66 13.63
CA HIS A 41 38.32 53.81 14.83
C HIS A 41 36.85 53.37 15.01
N VAL A 42 36.58 52.09 15.34
CA VAL A 42 35.58 51.69 16.36
C VAL A 42 36.19 50.52 17.15
N LEU A 43 35.81 50.39 18.43
CA LEU A 43 36.41 49.51 19.43
C LEU A 43 36.28 47.99 19.15
N LEU A 44 37.39 47.29 19.43
CA LEU A 44 37.47 46.11 20.32
C LEU A 44 36.18 45.28 20.54
N HIS A 45 36.17 44.04 20.03
CA HIS A 45 36.40 42.91 20.92
C HIS A 45 37.03 41.71 20.20
N LEU A 46 37.92 41.02 20.93
CA LEU A 46 38.72 39.92 20.41
C LEU A 46 37.88 38.64 20.24
N HIS A 47 38.24 37.87 19.22
CA HIS A 47 37.76 36.54 18.85
C HIS A 47 37.34 35.68 20.07
N GLN A 48 36.03 35.53 20.28
CA GLN A 48 35.50 34.48 21.15
C GLN A 48 35.08 33.32 20.24
N THR A 49 35.89 32.25 20.23
CA THR A 49 35.53 30.99 19.56
C THR A 49 34.40 30.33 20.34
N THR A 50 33.17 30.77 20.10
CA THR A 50 31.98 30.02 20.52
C THR A 50 31.92 28.75 19.68
N HIS A 51 32.33 27.65 20.30
CA HIS A 51 31.84 26.32 19.96
C HIS A 51 30.31 26.45 19.86
N PHE A 52 29.77 26.45 18.64
CA PHE A 52 28.33 26.34 18.47
C PHE A 52 28.02 24.88 18.72
N ASP A 53 27.58 24.59 19.94
CA ASP A 53 27.26 23.23 20.35
C ASP A 53 26.32 22.60 19.33
N GLU A 54 26.81 21.47 18.81
CA GLU A 54 26.05 20.53 18.03
C GLU A 54 24.74 20.27 18.77
N PHE A 55 23.59 20.38 18.07
CA PHE A 55 22.27 20.28 18.69
C PHE A 55 22.13 18.92 19.38
N ASP A 56 22.40 18.90 20.68
CA ASP A 56 22.47 17.69 21.49
C ASP A 56 21.04 17.13 21.60
N CYS A 57 20.74 16.23 20.67
CA CYS A 57 19.44 15.61 20.57
C CYS A 57 19.27 14.75 21.81
N PRO A 58 18.29 15.03 22.71
CA PRO A 58 18.21 14.35 23.99
C PRO A 58 18.17 12.83 23.78
N PRO A 59 18.88 12.03 24.59
CA PRO A 59 19.11 10.61 24.31
C PRO A 59 17.82 9.76 24.19
N GLU A 60 16.69 10.30 24.63
CA GLU A 60 15.35 9.77 24.43
C GLU A 60 14.91 9.73 22.96
N LEU A 61 15.33 10.70 22.13
CA LEU A 61 15.12 10.72 20.67
C LEU A 61 16.09 9.79 19.92
N GLN A 62 17.20 9.40 20.55
CA GLN A 62 18.06 8.30 20.09
C GLN A 62 17.46 6.91 20.33
N GLN A 63 16.21 6.81 20.80
CA GLN A 63 15.46 5.55 20.81
C GLN A 63 15.35 5.00 19.38
N LYS A 64 16.26 4.08 19.02
CA LYS A 64 16.30 3.30 17.76
C LYS A 64 14.87 2.89 17.37
N GLN A 65 14.23 3.65 16.48
CA GLN A 65 12.82 3.42 16.10
C GLN A 65 12.68 1.97 15.63
N LYS A 66 11.99 1.17 16.45
CA LYS A 66 11.98 -0.30 16.32
C LYS A 66 11.09 -0.66 15.15
N LEU A 67 11.70 -1.03 14.02
CA LEU A 67 10.99 -1.50 12.81
C LEU A 67 9.90 -2.53 13.18
N PHE A 68 8.67 -2.26 12.72
CA PHE A 68 7.43 -3.04 12.90
C PHE A 68 7.18 -3.56 14.32
N PRO A 69 7.02 -2.68 15.34
CA PRO A 69 7.06 -3.09 16.74
C PRO A 69 5.94 -4.06 17.11
N LYS A 70 4.73 -3.90 16.52
CA LYS A 70 3.57 -4.79 16.72
C LYS A 70 3.69 -6.12 15.97
N TRP A 71 4.49 -6.21 14.91
CA TRP A 71 4.63 -7.44 14.10
C TRP A 71 5.76 -8.36 14.57
N ARG A 72 6.71 -7.87 15.39
CA ARG A 72 7.87 -8.65 15.86
C ARG A 72 7.51 -9.98 16.52
N LEU A 73 6.44 -10.01 17.31
CA LEU A 73 5.98 -11.25 17.96
C LEU A 73 5.32 -12.20 16.92
N PRO A 74 4.27 -11.80 16.18
CA PRO A 74 3.69 -12.60 15.10
C PRO A 74 4.70 -13.17 14.10
N ILE A 75 5.62 -12.35 13.57
CA ILE A 75 6.63 -12.78 12.59
C ILE A 75 7.60 -13.80 13.22
N LYS A 76 8.05 -13.60 14.46
CA LYS A 76 8.92 -14.57 15.15
C LYS A 76 8.21 -15.91 15.37
N ILE A 77 6.96 -15.89 15.85
CA ILE A 77 6.17 -17.11 16.05
C ILE A 77 5.96 -17.83 14.71
N ALA A 78 5.56 -17.12 13.66
CA ALA A 78 5.38 -17.70 12.33
C ALA A 78 6.68 -18.27 11.75
N ALA A 79 7.83 -17.62 11.95
CA ALA A 79 9.13 -18.11 11.51
C ALA A 79 9.55 -19.39 12.27
N ILE A 80 9.33 -19.43 13.59
CA ILE A 80 9.62 -20.61 14.43
C ILE A 80 8.73 -21.79 14.02
N VAL A 81 7.42 -21.58 13.89
CA VAL A 81 6.47 -22.64 13.46
C VAL A 81 6.81 -23.10 12.04
N SER A 82 7.02 -22.17 11.10
CA SER A 82 7.43 -22.50 9.72
C SER A 82 8.69 -23.36 9.69
N SER A 83 9.73 -22.96 10.43
CA SER A 83 11.03 -23.66 10.46
C SER A 83 10.90 -25.07 11.08
N LEU A 84 10.17 -25.18 12.19
CA LEU A 84 9.94 -26.47 12.87
C LEU A 84 9.12 -27.43 12.01
N THR A 85 8.02 -26.95 11.42
CA THR A 85 7.19 -27.76 10.51
C THR A 85 7.95 -28.11 9.22
N PHE A 86 8.78 -27.20 8.69
CA PHE A 86 9.64 -27.48 7.53
C PHE A 86 10.64 -28.59 7.84
N LEU A 87 11.38 -28.49 8.94
CA LEU A 87 12.35 -29.50 9.35
C LEU A 87 11.68 -30.86 9.58
N TYR A 88 10.56 -30.90 10.32
CA TYR A 88 9.78 -32.12 10.53
C TYR A 88 9.32 -32.75 9.20
N THR A 89 8.79 -31.93 8.28
CA THR A 89 8.31 -32.41 6.97
C THR A 89 9.45 -32.88 6.09
N LEU A 90 10.59 -32.18 6.10
CA LEU A 90 11.80 -32.56 5.36
C LEU A 90 12.35 -33.91 5.84
N VAL A 91 12.45 -34.09 7.17
CA VAL A 91 12.87 -35.36 7.79
C VAL A 91 11.94 -36.49 7.35
N ARG A 92 10.62 -36.29 7.42
CA ARG A 92 9.62 -37.33 7.11
C ARG A 92 9.49 -37.66 5.62
N GLU A 93 9.51 -36.67 4.74
CA GLU A 93 9.18 -36.85 3.31
C GLU A 93 10.40 -37.10 2.40
N ILE A 94 11.58 -36.65 2.85
CA ILE A 94 12.84 -36.72 2.09
C ILE A 94 13.84 -37.61 2.80
N ILE A 95 14.23 -37.27 4.04
CA ILE A 95 15.36 -37.93 4.71
C ILE A 95 15.02 -39.38 5.06
N HIS A 96 13.84 -39.65 5.62
CA HIS A 96 13.44 -41.01 5.98
C HIS A 96 13.44 -41.96 4.76
N PRO A 97 12.71 -41.72 3.64
CA PRO A 97 12.78 -42.58 2.46
C PRO A 97 14.17 -42.70 1.84
N PHE A 98 14.99 -41.65 1.91
CA PHE A 98 16.37 -41.66 1.43
C PHE A 98 17.27 -42.57 2.28
N VAL A 99 17.10 -42.57 3.61
CA VAL A 99 17.86 -43.42 4.53
C VAL A 99 17.36 -44.87 4.52
N THR A 100 16.04 -45.10 4.57
CA THR A 100 15.48 -46.46 4.69
C THR A 100 15.40 -47.24 3.39
N SER A 101 15.32 -46.55 2.25
CA SER A 101 14.98 -47.17 0.96
C SER A 101 15.77 -46.59 -0.21
N HIS A 102 16.72 -45.69 0.04
CA HIS A 102 17.57 -45.01 -0.95
C HIS A 102 16.81 -44.33 -2.10
N GLN A 103 15.54 -43.98 -1.87
CA GLN A 103 14.69 -43.30 -2.85
C GLN A 103 14.93 -41.79 -2.81
N GLN A 104 15.35 -41.23 -3.94
CA GLN A 104 15.60 -39.79 -4.09
C GLN A 104 14.30 -39.04 -4.39
N TYR A 105 13.75 -38.36 -3.38
CA TYR A 105 12.50 -37.58 -3.52
C TYR A 105 12.71 -36.07 -3.41
N PHE A 106 13.93 -35.59 -3.63
CA PHE A 106 14.30 -34.18 -3.45
C PHE A 106 13.44 -33.19 -4.27
N TYR A 107 12.92 -33.58 -5.45
CA TYR A 107 11.99 -32.76 -6.24
C TYR A 107 10.70 -32.37 -5.47
N LYS A 108 10.34 -33.08 -4.39
CA LYS A 108 9.20 -32.72 -3.54
C LYS A 108 9.42 -31.39 -2.79
N ILE A 109 10.67 -30.95 -2.61
CA ILE A 109 10.99 -29.82 -1.72
C ILE A 109 10.32 -28.50 -2.16
N PRO A 110 10.41 -28.02 -3.42
CA PRO A 110 9.96 -26.67 -3.77
C PRO A 110 8.45 -26.43 -3.63
N ILE A 111 7.62 -27.48 -3.79
CA ILE A 111 6.16 -27.38 -3.74
C ILE A 111 5.54 -28.31 -2.71
N LEU A 112 5.81 -29.61 -2.72
CA LEU A 112 5.10 -30.57 -1.86
C LEU A 112 5.46 -30.45 -0.37
N VAL A 113 6.71 -30.11 -0.04
CA VAL A 113 7.11 -29.82 1.35
C VAL A 113 6.56 -28.46 1.77
N ILE A 114 6.76 -27.41 0.96
CA ILE A 114 6.26 -26.06 1.25
C ILE A 114 4.73 -26.05 1.44
N ASN A 115 3.97 -26.72 0.58
CA ASN A 115 2.52 -26.77 0.67
C ASN A 115 1.96 -27.66 1.81
N LYS A 116 2.84 -28.30 2.61
CA LYS A 116 2.48 -28.86 3.93
C LYS A 116 2.79 -27.88 5.07
N VAL A 117 3.83 -27.06 4.93
CA VAL A 117 4.20 -26.02 5.91
C VAL A 117 3.20 -24.87 5.91
N LEU A 118 2.87 -24.32 4.74
CA LEU A 118 1.97 -23.16 4.59
C LEU A 118 0.61 -23.32 5.30
N PRO A 119 -0.18 -24.41 5.08
CA PRO A 119 -1.46 -24.58 5.75
C PRO A 119 -1.31 -24.80 7.27
N MET A 120 -0.28 -25.53 7.71
CA MET A 120 -0.04 -25.78 9.13
C MET A 120 0.29 -24.49 9.89
N VAL A 121 1.11 -23.61 9.29
CA VAL A 121 1.41 -22.28 9.82
C VAL A 121 0.14 -21.42 9.81
N SER A 122 -0.60 -21.39 8.69
CA SER A 122 -1.85 -20.64 8.56
C SER A 122 -2.87 -20.96 9.67
N ILE A 123 -3.19 -22.25 9.87
CA ILE A 123 -4.20 -22.68 10.85
C ILE A 123 -3.71 -22.49 12.29
N THR A 124 -2.41 -22.70 12.56
CA THR A 124 -1.81 -22.43 13.88
C THR A 124 -1.90 -20.94 14.23
N LEU A 125 -1.56 -20.04 13.29
CA LEU A 125 -1.67 -18.61 13.51
C LEU A 125 -3.13 -18.17 13.68
N LEU A 126 -4.07 -18.80 12.97
CA LEU A 126 -5.51 -18.54 13.13
C LEU A 126 -6.01 -18.94 14.53
N ALA A 127 -5.61 -20.11 15.03
CA ALA A 127 -5.93 -20.54 16.40
C ALA A 127 -5.38 -19.55 17.44
N LEU A 128 -4.17 -19.00 17.22
CA LEU A 128 -3.56 -17.98 18.09
C LEU A 128 -4.26 -16.59 18.03
N VAL A 129 -5.21 -16.37 17.11
CA VAL A 129 -6.10 -15.18 17.13
C VAL A 129 -7.20 -15.33 18.17
N TYR A 130 -7.84 -16.50 18.24
CA TYR A 130 -9.05 -16.73 19.05
C TYR A 130 -8.76 -17.27 20.45
N LEU A 131 -7.66 -18.03 20.62
CA LEU A 131 -7.24 -18.59 21.91
C LEU A 131 -7.13 -17.56 23.06
N PRO A 132 -6.63 -16.31 22.87
CA PRO A 132 -6.65 -15.28 23.89
C PRO A 132 -8.05 -14.90 24.39
N GLY A 133 -9.05 -14.93 23.51
CA GLY A 133 -10.44 -14.62 23.86
C GLY A 133 -11.04 -15.68 24.79
N VAL A 134 -10.77 -16.95 24.50
CA VAL A 134 -11.18 -18.08 25.35
C VAL A 134 -10.50 -18.00 26.73
N ILE A 135 -9.19 -17.77 26.76
CA ILE A 135 -8.44 -17.60 28.02
C ILE A 135 -8.97 -16.39 28.81
N ALA A 136 -9.23 -15.26 28.14
CA ALA A 136 -9.78 -14.07 28.77
C ALA A 136 -11.16 -14.32 29.40
N ALA A 137 -12.04 -15.05 28.73
CA ALA A 137 -13.35 -15.44 29.26
C ALA A 137 -13.24 -16.33 30.50
N VAL A 138 -12.37 -17.35 30.46
CA VAL A 138 -12.12 -18.23 31.63
C VAL A 138 -11.53 -17.44 32.80
N VAL A 139 -10.59 -16.52 32.54
CA VAL A 139 -10.00 -15.64 33.56
C VAL A 139 -11.05 -14.67 34.14
N GLN A 140 -11.96 -14.12 33.34
CA GLN A 140 -13.05 -13.28 33.84
C GLN A 140 -14.03 -14.06 34.71
N LEU A 141 -14.41 -15.27 34.29
CA LEU A 141 -15.29 -16.17 35.06
C LEU A 141 -14.65 -16.53 36.42
N HIS A 142 -13.38 -16.95 36.41
CA HIS A 142 -12.64 -17.31 37.62
C HIS A 142 -12.47 -16.13 38.61
N ASN A 143 -12.33 -14.91 38.10
CA ASN A 143 -12.24 -13.71 38.94
C ASN A 143 -13.60 -13.14 39.38
N GLY A 144 -14.72 -13.63 38.84
CA GLY A 144 -16.07 -13.10 39.10
C GLY A 144 -16.30 -11.64 38.66
N THR A 145 -15.37 -11.02 37.92
CA THR A 145 -15.45 -9.61 37.52
C THR A 145 -14.71 -9.30 36.23
N LYS A 146 -15.32 -8.46 35.39
CA LYS A 146 -14.71 -7.91 34.15
C LYS A 146 -13.77 -6.73 34.39
N TYR A 147 -13.76 -6.15 35.59
CA TYR A 147 -13.03 -4.91 35.90
C TYR A 147 -11.59 -5.15 36.37
N LYS A 148 -11.20 -6.40 36.67
CA LYS A 148 -9.82 -6.75 37.03
C LYS A 148 -8.94 -6.77 35.78
N LYS A 149 -7.79 -6.11 35.84
CA LYS A 149 -6.83 -6.07 34.72
C LYS A 149 -6.32 -7.47 34.38
N PHE A 150 -6.17 -7.75 33.08
CA PHE A 150 -5.55 -8.98 32.61
C PHE A 150 -4.05 -9.02 32.94
N PRO A 151 -3.45 -10.23 33.04
CA PRO A 151 -2.00 -10.37 33.08
C PRO A 151 -1.34 -9.71 31.86
N HIS A 152 -0.21 -9.03 32.06
CA HIS A 152 0.48 -8.26 31.03
C HIS A 152 0.84 -9.08 29.77
N TRP A 153 1.09 -10.38 29.90
CA TRP A 153 1.33 -11.27 28.76
C TRP A 153 0.09 -11.49 27.89
N LEU A 154 -1.10 -11.59 28.51
CA LEU A 154 -2.38 -11.82 27.83
C LEU A 154 -2.85 -10.53 27.14
N ASP A 155 -2.74 -9.39 27.82
CA ASP A 155 -3.07 -8.07 27.27
C ASP A 155 -2.20 -7.77 26.02
N ARG A 156 -0.88 -7.99 26.12
CA ARG A 156 0.04 -7.85 24.99
C ARG A 156 -0.33 -8.76 23.81
N TRP A 157 -0.80 -9.98 24.07
CA TRP A 157 -1.23 -10.90 23.02
C TRP A 157 -2.56 -10.46 22.38
N MET A 158 -3.53 -10.01 23.18
CA MET A 158 -4.82 -9.47 22.73
C MET A 158 -4.67 -8.31 21.74
N VAL A 159 -3.66 -7.44 21.93
CA VAL A 159 -3.31 -6.32 21.03
C VAL A 159 -2.71 -6.80 19.69
N THR A 160 -2.13 -8.00 19.63
CA THR A 160 -1.49 -8.56 18.42
C THR A 160 -2.38 -9.45 17.56
N ARG A 161 -3.64 -9.68 17.96
CA ARG A 161 -4.60 -10.56 17.24
C ARG A 161 -4.76 -10.18 15.75
N LYS A 162 -4.84 -8.89 15.44
CA LYS A 162 -4.95 -8.38 14.05
C LYS A 162 -3.77 -8.82 13.18
N GLN A 163 -2.55 -8.77 13.71
CA GLN A 163 -1.34 -9.15 12.99
C GLN A 163 -1.25 -10.68 12.80
N PHE A 164 -1.70 -11.47 13.78
CA PHE A 164 -1.81 -12.93 13.64
C PHE A 164 -2.82 -13.32 12.55
N GLY A 165 -4.01 -12.70 12.52
CA GLY A 165 -5.03 -12.97 11.51
C GLY A 165 -4.59 -12.59 10.08
N LEU A 166 -3.96 -11.42 9.91
CA LEU A 166 -3.42 -11.00 8.61
C LEU A 166 -2.30 -11.94 8.12
N LEU A 167 -1.43 -12.41 9.02
CA LEU A 167 -0.34 -13.32 8.67
C LEU A 167 -0.86 -14.74 8.38
N SER A 168 -1.89 -15.20 9.10
CA SER A 168 -2.63 -16.43 8.78
C SER A 168 -3.22 -16.36 7.37
N PHE A 169 -3.98 -15.31 7.04
CA PHE A 169 -4.56 -15.12 5.71
C PHE A 169 -3.49 -15.11 4.60
N PHE A 170 -2.35 -14.46 4.81
CA PHE A 170 -1.23 -14.48 3.86
C PHE A 170 -0.75 -15.92 3.56
N PHE A 171 -0.53 -16.73 4.60
CA PHE A 171 -0.14 -18.14 4.42
C PHE A 171 -1.28 -18.99 3.82
N ALA A 172 -2.54 -18.69 4.12
CA ALA A 172 -3.71 -19.35 3.52
C ALA A 172 -3.79 -19.09 2.00
N VAL A 173 -3.60 -17.84 1.56
CA VAL A 173 -3.59 -17.48 0.12
C VAL A 173 -2.42 -18.14 -0.60
N LEU A 174 -1.22 -18.16 -0.01
CA LEU A 174 -0.09 -18.90 -0.58
C LEU A 174 -0.42 -20.39 -0.71
N HIS A 175 -0.93 -21.04 0.35
CA HIS A 175 -1.35 -22.45 0.30
C HIS A 175 -2.38 -22.72 -0.81
N ALA A 176 -3.36 -21.84 -0.98
CA ALA A 176 -4.36 -21.98 -2.04
C ALA A 176 -3.72 -21.93 -3.43
N ILE A 177 -2.81 -20.99 -3.69
CA ILE A 177 -2.12 -20.86 -4.99
C ILE A 177 -1.19 -22.06 -5.24
N TYR A 178 -0.42 -22.49 -4.24
CA TYR A 178 0.41 -23.69 -4.33
C TYR A 178 -0.45 -24.93 -4.64
N SER A 179 -1.64 -25.06 -4.04
CA SER A 179 -2.56 -26.18 -4.27
C SER A 179 -3.20 -26.13 -5.67
N LEU A 180 -3.65 -24.96 -6.13
CA LEU A 180 -4.17 -24.75 -7.49
C LEU A 180 -3.11 -24.98 -8.57
N SER A 181 -1.82 -24.81 -8.24
CA SER A 181 -0.73 -25.12 -9.18
C SER A 181 -0.50 -26.63 -9.40
N TYR A 182 -1.10 -27.51 -8.59
CA TYR A 182 -0.84 -28.96 -8.64
C TYR A 182 -0.96 -29.62 -10.02
N PRO A 183 -2.04 -29.44 -10.81
CA PRO A 183 -2.18 -30.03 -12.14
C PRO A 183 -1.26 -29.39 -13.20
N MET A 184 -0.66 -28.23 -12.93
CA MET A 184 0.30 -27.57 -13.84
C MET A 184 1.70 -28.21 -13.79
N ARG A 185 1.95 -29.08 -12.80
CA ARG A 185 3.28 -29.66 -12.54
C ARG A 185 3.57 -30.88 -13.40
N ARG A 186 4.84 -31.02 -13.79
CA ARG A 186 5.30 -32.18 -14.57
C ARG A 186 5.27 -33.48 -13.76
N SER A 187 5.56 -33.41 -12.46
CA SER A 187 5.48 -34.55 -11.54
C SER A 187 4.08 -35.19 -11.51
N TYR A 188 3.03 -34.35 -11.53
CA TYR A 188 1.64 -34.80 -11.61
C TYR A 188 1.33 -35.40 -12.99
N ARG A 189 1.74 -34.72 -14.08
CA ARG A 189 1.55 -35.20 -15.45
C ARG A 189 2.17 -36.59 -15.68
N TYR A 190 3.40 -36.83 -15.25
CA TYR A 190 4.07 -38.13 -15.41
C TYR A 190 3.41 -39.23 -14.57
N ARG A 191 2.96 -38.93 -13.35
CA ARG A 191 2.21 -39.90 -12.54
C ARG A 191 0.88 -40.29 -13.21
N LEU A 192 0.14 -39.34 -13.75
CA LEU A 192 -1.14 -39.61 -14.42
C LEU A 192 -0.94 -40.44 -15.69
N LEU A 193 0.13 -40.18 -16.46
CA LEU A 193 0.50 -41.01 -17.61
C LEU A 193 0.86 -42.45 -17.21
N ASN A 194 1.69 -42.64 -16.17
CA ASN A 194 2.06 -43.98 -15.69
C ASN A 194 0.86 -44.73 -15.11
N TRP A 195 -0.07 -44.06 -14.42
CA TRP A 195 -1.32 -44.67 -13.95
C TRP A 195 -2.23 -45.08 -15.11
N ALA A 196 -2.36 -44.27 -16.16
CA ALA A 196 -3.11 -44.63 -17.35
C ALA A 196 -2.50 -45.85 -18.06
N TYR A 197 -1.17 -45.92 -18.16
CA TYR A 197 -0.44 -47.08 -18.68
C TYR A 197 -0.74 -48.35 -17.86
N GLN A 198 -0.60 -48.28 -16.53
CA GLN A 198 -0.86 -49.39 -15.62
C GLN A 198 -2.33 -49.85 -15.67
N GLN A 199 -3.28 -48.92 -15.78
CA GLN A 199 -4.70 -49.21 -15.89
C GLN A 199 -5.03 -50.00 -17.17
N VAL A 200 -4.47 -49.58 -18.31
CA VAL A 200 -4.62 -50.31 -19.58
C VAL A 200 -3.96 -51.68 -19.51
N GLN A 201 -2.76 -51.79 -18.95
CA GLN A 201 -2.07 -53.07 -18.78
C GLN A 201 -2.82 -54.06 -17.88
N GLN A 202 -3.63 -53.55 -16.95
CA GLN A 202 -4.50 -54.34 -16.07
C GLN A 202 -5.90 -54.63 -16.68
N ASN A 203 -6.17 -54.16 -17.91
CA ASN A 203 -7.49 -54.21 -18.57
C ASN A 203 -8.63 -53.65 -17.69
N ASN A 204 -8.36 -52.66 -16.83
CA ASN A 204 -9.37 -52.07 -15.97
C ASN A 204 -10.05 -50.88 -16.66
N GLU A 205 -11.28 -51.07 -17.16
CA GLU A 205 -12.05 -50.04 -17.84
C GLU A 205 -12.43 -48.84 -16.95
N ASN A 206 -12.60 -49.06 -15.63
CA ASN A 206 -13.10 -48.02 -14.72
C ASN A 206 -12.31 -47.94 -13.40
N ALA A 207 -11.49 -46.91 -13.27
CA ALA A 207 -10.73 -46.59 -12.06
C ALA A 207 -11.47 -45.64 -11.08
N TRP A 208 -12.80 -45.49 -11.20
CA TRP A 208 -13.59 -44.61 -10.33
C TRP A 208 -13.70 -45.16 -8.89
N ILE A 209 -13.32 -44.34 -7.91
CA ILE A 209 -13.38 -44.68 -6.48
C ILE A 209 -14.27 -43.65 -5.76
N GLU A 210 -15.56 -43.97 -5.65
CA GLU A 210 -16.63 -43.08 -5.14
C GLU A 210 -16.26 -42.38 -3.82
N HIS A 211 -15.78 -43.13 -2.82
CA HIS A 211 -15.48 -42.56 -1.49
C HIS A 211 -14.29 -41.60 -1.50
N ASP A 212 -13.35 -41.73 -2.44
CA ASP A 212 -12.23 -40.78 -2.57
C ASP A 212 -12.67 -39.51 -3.31
N VAL A 213 -13.56 -39.65 -4.30
CA VAL A 213 -14.20 -38.49 -4.96
C VAL A 213 -14.96 -37.65 -3.93
N TRP A 214 -15.83 -38.27 -3.11
CA TRP A 214 -16.54 -37.56 -2.04
C TRP A 214 -15.59 -36.86 -1.05
N ARG A 215 -14.51 -37.55 -0.65
CA ARG A 215 -13.47 -36.94 0.20
C ARG A 215 -12.91 -35.68 -0.45
N MET A 216 -12.50 -35.78 -1.71
CA MET A 216 -11.88 -34.68 -2.47
C MET A 216 -12.82 -33.48 -2.60
N GLU A 217 -14.04 -33.68 -3.09
CA GLU A 217 -15.01 -32.60 -3.34
C GLU A 217 -15.38 -31.86 -2.04
N ILE A 218 -15.60 -32.60 -0.94
CA ILE A 218 -15.96 -31.99 0.36
C ILE A 218 -14.83 -31.10 0.88
N TYR A 219 -13.59 -31.60 1.01
CA TYR A 219 -12.54 -30.81 1.66
C TYR A 219 -12.09 -29.63 0.79
N VAL A 220 -12.11 -29.76 -0.54
CA VAL A 220 -11.80 -28.65 -1.46
C VAL A 220 -12.86 -27.55 -1.35
N SER A 221 -14.15 -27.93 -1.37
CA SER A 221 -15.26 -26.98 -1.22
C SER A 221 -15.20 -26.21 0.10
N LEU A 222 -15.02 -26.93 1.23
CA LEU A 222 -14.86 -26.32 2.55
C LEU A 222 -13.62 -25.40 2.63
N GLY A 223 -12.50 -25.79 2.01
CA GLY A 223 -11.29 -24.96 1.94
C GLY A 223 -11.50 -23.64 1.18
N ILE A 224 -12.26 -23.66 0.09
CA ILE A 224 -12.61 -22.46 -0.69
C ILE A 224 -13.50 -21.52 0.14
N VAL A 225 -14.53 -22.05 0.81
CA VAL A 225 -15.42 -21.25 1.67
C VAL A 225 -14.65 -20.65 2.86
N ALA A 226 -13.79 -21.43 3.52
CA ALA A 226 -12.96 -20.94 4.61
C ALA A 226 -12.01 -19.81 4.16
N LEU A 227 -11.38 -19.94 2.99
CA LEU A 227 -10.53 -18.88 2.43
C LEU A 227 -11.32 -17.61 2.10
N ALA A 228 -12.56 -17.74 1.60
CA ALA A 228 -13.43 -16.59 1.32
C ALA A 228 -13.81 -15.84 2.62
N ILE A 229 -14.08 -16.56 3.72
CA ILE A 229 -14.32 -15.95 5.03
C ILE A 229 -13.05 -15.24 5.55
N LEU A 230 -11.88 -15.87 5.42
CA LEU A 230 -10.60 -15.23 5.78
C LEU A 230 -10.31 -13.98 4.94
N ALA A 231 -10.71 -13.96 3.66
CA ALA A 231 -10.59 -12.78 2.81
C ALA A 231 -11.48 -11.62 3.30
N LEU A 232 -12.71 -11.90 3.74
CA LEU A 232 -13.60 -10.88 4.34
C LEU A 232 -12.99 -10.27 5.62
N LEU A 233 -12.39 -11.11 6.48
CA LEU A 233 -11.68 -10.67 7.69
C LEU A 233 -10.43 -9.82 7.39
N ALA A 234 -9.71 -10.16 6.32
CA ALA A 234 -8.54 -9.41 5.85
C ALA A 234 -8.92 -8.06 5.21
N VAL A 235 -9.99 -8.01 4.41
CA VAL A 235 -10.49 -6.77 3.79
C VAL A 235 -11.00 -5.80 4.86
N THR A 236 -11.78 -6.27 5.83
CA THR A 236 -12.25 -5.44 6.96
C THR A 236 -11.13 -5.02 7.92
N SER A 237 -9.94 -5.63 7.81
CA SER A 237 -8.75 -5.20 8.54
C SER A 237 -8.01 -4.00 7.90
N ILE A 238 -8.36 -3.60 6.67
CA ILE A 238 -7.79 -2.40 6.01
C ILE A 238 -8.36 -1.15 6.72
N PRO A 239 -7.55 -0.16 7.14
CA PRO A 239 -8.05 0.96 7.95
C PRO A 239 -9.20 1.73 7.31
N SER A 240 -9.11 2.02 6.00
CA SER A 240 -10.19 2.68 5.26
C SER A 240 -11.51 1.89 5.19
N VAL A 241 -11.50 0.58 5.48
CA VAL A 241 -12.72 -0.25 5.60
C VAL A 241 -13.14 -0.33 7.07
N SER A 242 -12.23 -0.61 8.01
CA SER A 242 -12.57 -0.67 9.45
C SER A 242 -13.21 0.62 9.95
N ASP A 243 -12.68 1.75 9.50
CA ASP A 243 -13.10 3.08 9.96
C ASP A 243 -14.41 3.54 9.29
N SER A 244 -14.96 2.74 8.38
CA SER A 244 -16.26 2.94 7.73
C SER A 244 -17.40 2.13 8.35
N LEU A 245 -17.07 1.12 9.16
CA LEU A 245 -18.03 0.21 9.81
C LEU A 245 -18.36 0.70 11.23
N THR A 246 -19.59 0.46 11.67
CA THR A 246 -19.94 0.62 13.08
C THR A 246 -19.26 -0.48 13.91
N TRP A 247 -19.07 -0.24 15.22
CA TRP A 247 -18.48 -1.23 16.12
C TRP A 247 -19.24 -2.56 16.13
N ARG A 248 -20.57 -2.54 15.99
CA ARG A 248 -21.40 -3.77 15.92
C ARG A 248 -21.13 -4.58 14.66
N GLU A 249 -21.08 -3.93 13.49
CA GLU A 249 -20.80 -4.58 12.21
C GLU A 249 -19.36 -5.13 12.18
N PHE A 250 -18.39 -4.36 12.66
CA PHE A 250 -16.99 -4.79 12.75
C PHE A 250 -16.85 -5.99 13.70
N HIS A 251 -17.46 -5.96 14.88
CA HIS A 251 -17.42 -7.06 15.85
C HIS A 251 -18.11 -8.31 15.29
N TYR A 252 -19.28 -8.16 14.66
CA TYR A 252 -19.97 -9.27 14.01
C TYR A 252 -19.07 -9.95 12.97
N ILE A 253 -18.48 -9.18 12.05
CA ILE A 253 -17.62 -9.74 10.99
C ILE A 253 -16.38 -10.43 11.57
N GLN A 254 -15.70 -9.83 12.55
CA GLN A 254 -14.45 -10.37 13.11
C GLN A 254 -14.66 -11.65 13.95
N ASP A 255 -15.85 -11.82 14.53
CA ASP A 255 -16.21 -12.99 15.34
C ASP A 255 -16.95 -14.10 14.54
N ILE A 256 -17.23 -13.93 13.23
CA ILE A 256 -17.86 -14.95 12.37
C ILE A 256 -17.25 -16.36 12.59
N PRO A 257 -15.92 -16.58 12.59
CA PRO A 257 -15.36 -17.92 12.80
C PRO A 257 -15.53 -18.44 14.22
N GLY A 258 -15.65 -17.55 15.21
CA GLY A 258 -15.94 -17.90 16.59
C GLY A 258 -17.37 -18.41 16.76
N ASP A 259 -18.34 -17.77 16.10
CA ASP A 259 -19.74 -18.18 16.13
C ASP A 259 -20.04 -19.36 15.20
N LEU A 260 -19.33 -19.51 14.08
CA LEU A 260 -19.38 -20.73 13.26
C LEU A 260 -18.84 -21.96 14.02
N GLY A 261 -17.96 -21.75 15.00
CA GLY A 261 -17.53 -22.77 15.97
C GLY A 261 -18.54 -23.06 17.08
N ARG A 262 -19.60 -22.24 17.24
CA ARG A 262 -20.70 -22.47 18.19
C ARG A 262 -21.92 -23.15 17.56
N VAL A 263 -21.72 -24.07 16.61
CA VAL A 263 -22.80 -25.00 16.23
C VAL A 263 -23.09 -25.89 17.45
N HIS A 264 -24.22 -25.61 18.11
CA HIS A 264 -24.65 -26.14 19.41
C HIS A 264 -23.69 -25.89 20.60
N ILE A 265 -23.83 -24.72 21.22
CA ILE A 265 -24.13 -24.54 22.67
C ILE A 265 -24.55 -23.08 22.86
N MET A 266 -25.71 -22.88 23.51
CA MET A 266 -26.35 -21.60 23.97
C MET A 266 -27.67 -21.16 23.31
N GLU A 267 -28.59 -22.09 23.00
CA GLU A 267 -30.04 -21.79 23.00
C GLU A 267 -30.66 -22.16 24.36
N SER A 268 -30.29 -21.43 25.41
CA SER A 268 -30.98 -21.36 26.72
C SER A 268 -30.10 -20.67 27.76
N ILE A 269 -30.21 -19.34 27.86
CA ILE A 269 -30.01 -18.46 29.04
C ILE A 269 -29.95 -17.02 28.51
N SER A 270 -31.12 -16.39 28.34
CA SER A 270 -31.39 -14.94 28.31
C SER A 270 -32.82 -14.65 27.79
N MET A 271 -33.80 -15.41 28.26
CA MET A 271 -35.24 -15.20 28.00
C MET A 271 -35.99 -15.06 29.34
N MET A 272 -35.56 -14.10 30.18
CA MET A 272 -36.35 -13.62 31.32
C MET A 272 -35.88 -12.22 31.73
N GLY A 273 -36.70 -11.22 31.44
CA GLY A 273 -36.38 -9.79 31.62
C GLY A 273 -37.35 -8.92 30.83
N SER A 274 -38.57 -8.79 31.33
CA SER A 274 -39.65 -8.02 30.68
C SER A 274 -39.27 -6.55 30.46
N PRO A 275 -39.57 -5.95 29.28
CA PRO A 275 -39.32 -4.54 29.04
C PRO A 275 -40.35 -3.67 29.77
N LYS A 276 -40.03 -3.26 31.00
CA LYS A 276 -40.73 -2.12 31.62
C LYS A 276 -40.26 -0.83 30.98
N SER A 277 -41.19 -0.15 30.30
CA SER A 277 -41.01 1.21 29.81
C SER A 277 -40.74 2.16 30.96
N LEU A 278 -39.55 2.78 31.00
CA LEU A 278 -39.28 3.96 31.81
C LEU A 278 -38.52 4.98 30.96
N SER A 279 -39.19 6.09 30.73
CA SER A 279 -38.64 7.30 30.12
C SER A 279 -37.80 8.04 31.16
N GLU A 280 -36.47 7.91 31.09
CA GLU A 280 -35.55 8.70 31.92
C GLU A 280 -34.59 9.53 31.05
N THR A 281 -35.11 10.70 30.71
CA THR A 281 -34.47 12.01 30.73
C THR A 281 -33.01 12.05 31.23
N PHE A 282 -32.02 11.98 30.32
CA PHE A 282 -30.66 12.40 30.62
C PHE A 282 -30.50 13.91 30.37
N LEU A 283 -30.67 14.71 31.43
CA LEU A 283 -30.20 16.09 31.48
C LEU A 283 -28.75 16.13 32.00
N PRO A 284 -27.80 16.75 31.28
CA PRO A 284 -26.54 17.17 31.87
C PRO A 284 -26.73 18.52 32.56
N ASN A 285 -27.00 18.51 33.87
CA ASN A 285 -26.88 19.72 34.69
C ASN A 285 -25.40 20.06 34.86
N GLY A 286 -24.99 21.31 34.59
CA GLY A 286 -23.68 21.76 35.10
C GLY A 286 -22.90 22.87 34.39
N ILE A 287 -23.38 23.52 33.33
CA ILE A 287 -22.84 24.84 32.92
C ILE A 287 -23.97 25.80 32.57
N ASN A 288 -24.22 26.78 33.45
CA ASN A 288 -25.12 27.90 33.18
C ASN A 288 -24.51 28.77 32.08
N GLY A 289 -25.08 28.75 30.87
CA GLY A 289 -24.52 29.50 29.75
C GLY A 289 -25.24 29.46 28.40
N ILE A 290 -26.35 28.73 28.25
CA ILE A 290 -27.11 28.75 26.98
C ILE A 290 -28.09 29.94 26.98
N LYS A 291 -27.53 31.14 26.81
CA LYS A 291 -28.26 32.23 26.14
C LYS A 291 -28.27 31.94 24.65
N ASP A 292 -29.38 32.24 23.98
CA ASP A 292 -29.63 32.03 22.55
C ASP A 292 -28.38 31.97 21.66
N ALA A 293 -27.99 30.76 21.28
CA ALA A 293 -27.14 30.56 20.12
C ALA A 293 -27.95 30.94 18.88
N ARG A 294 -27.94 32.24 18.53
CA ARG A 294 -28.58 32.79 17.32
C ARG A 294 -28.26 31.86 16.16
N LYS A 295 -29.29 31.25 15.56
CA LYS A 295 -29.14 30.36 14.39
C LYS A 295 -28.31 31.10 13.35
N VAL A 296 -27.10 30.61 13.07
CA VAL A 296 -26.17 31.29 12.17
C VAL A 296 -26.80 31.32 10.79
N THR A 297 -27.09 32.53 10.30
CA THR A 297 -27.75 32.72 9.01
C THR A 297 -26.71 32.75 7.90
N VAL A 298 -26.83 31.81 6.98
CA VAL A 298 -25.93 31.63 5.84
C VAL A 298 -26.59 32.14 4.56
N GLY A 299 -25.90 33.01 3.83
CA GLY A 299 -26.33 33.50 2.53
C GLY A 299 -25.89 32.56 1.41
N VAL A 300 -26.71 32.40 0.38
CA VAL A 300 -26.33 31.74 -0.87
C VAL A 300 -26.74 32.64 -2.04
N ILE A 301 -25.76 33.11 -2.81
CA ILE A 301 -26.00 33.91 -4.02
C ILE A 301 -26.01 32.97 -5.22
N GLY A 302 -27.12 32.97 -5.96
CA GLY A 302 -27.39 32.05 -7.06
C GLY A 302 -28.43 30.98 -6.70
N SER A 303 -29.22 30.58 -7.70
CA SER A 303 -30.38 29.68 -7.53
C SER A 303 -30.30 28.39 -8.38
N GLY A 304 -29.09 27.96 -8.75
CA GLY A 304 -28.85 26.73 -9.52
C GLY A 304 -28.69 25.46 -8.66
N ASP A 305 -28.41 24.32 -9.30
CA ASP A 305 -28.38 22.98 -8.66
C ASP A 305 -27.40 22.86 -7.48
N PHE A 306 -26.24 23.50 -7.57
CA PHE A 306 -25.28 23.53 -6.47
C PHE A 306 -25.84 24.28 -5.26
N ALA A 307 -26.44 25.47 -5.48
CA ALA A 307 -27.09 26.25 -4.44
C ALA A 307 -28.26 25.49 -3.81
N LYS A 308 -29.06 24.79 -4.61
CA LYS A 308 -30.16 23.91 -4.15
C LYS A 308 -29.66 22.80 -3.24
N SER A 309 -28.63 22.08 -3.66
CA SER A 309 -28.07 20.96 -2.89
C SER A 309 -27.36 21.43 -1.61
N LEU A 310 -26.63 22.55 -1.69
CA LEU A 310 -26.00 23.18 -0.54
C LEU A 310 -27.03 23.67 0.49
N THR A 311 -28.11 24.30 0.03
CA THR A 311 -29.20 24.77 0.89
C THR A 311 -29.88 23.60 1.62
N ILE A 312 -30.23 22.53 0.91
CA ILE A 312 -30.80 21.31 1.53
C ILE A 312 -29.85 20.74 2.59
N ARG A 313 -28.53 20.80 2.35
CA ARG A 313 -27.52 20.33 3.29
C ARG A 313 -27.40 21.21 4.54
N LEU A 314 -27.38 22.53 4.36
CA LEU A 314 -27.37 23.53 5.44
C LEU A 314 -28.60 23.39 6.36
N ILE A 315 -29.81 23.28 5.80
CA ILE A 315 -31.05 23.09 6.58
C ILE A 315 -31.00 21.81 7.41
N ARG A 316 -30.55 20.68 6.82
CA ARG A 316 -30.42 19.41 7.53
C ARG A 316 -29.40 19.44 8.68
N CYS A 317 -28.46 20.37 8.64
CA CYS A 317 -27.50 20.64 9.71
C CYS A 317 -27.94 21.77 10.66
N GLY A 318 -29.17 22.30 10.53
CA GLY A 318 -29.77 23.25 11.48
C GLY A 318 -29.53 24.74 11.19
N TYR A 319 -28.91 25.10 10.06
CA TYR A 319 -28.69 26.50 9.68
C TYR A 319 -29.96 27.15 9.13
N HIS A 320 -30.09 28.46 9.37
CA HIS A 320 -31.01 29.29 8.60
C HIS A 320 -30.32 29.70 7.30
N VAL A 321 -31.01 29.58 6.17
CA VAL A 321 -30.44 29.91 4.85
C VAL A 321 -31.27 31.02 4.23
N VAL A 322 -30.61 31.97 3.57
CA VAL A 322 -31.25 33.02 2.77
C VAL A 322 -30.63 32.99 1.37
N ILE A 323 -31.46 32.93 0.34
CA ILE A 323 -31.02 32.82 -1.05
C ILE A 323 -31.24 34.14 -1.76
N GLY A 324 -30.17 34.70 -2.32
CA GLY A 324 -30.27 35.79 -3.28
C GLY A 324 -30.44 35.24 -4.69
N SER A 325 -31.52 35.64 -5.38
CA SER A 325 -31.75 35.36 -6.79
C SER A 325 -32.09 36.63 -7.57
N ARG A 326 -31.83 36.60 -8.89
CA ARG A 326 -32.28 37.64 -9.84
C ARG A 326 -33.81 37.68 -9.97
N ASN A 327 -34.46 36.51 -9.88
CA ASN A 327 -35.91 36.37 -9.90
C ASN A 327 -36.35 35.49 -8.72
N PRO A 328 -36.62 36.06 -7.54
CA PRO A 328 -36.96 35.28 -6.35
C PRO A 328 -38.28 34.52 -6.50
N LYS A 329 -39.28 35.10 -7.18
CA LYS A 329 -40.61 34.47 -7.40
C LYS A 329 -40.50 33.13 -8.13
N PHE A 330 -39.69 33.08 -9.19
CA PHE A 330 -39.43 31.83 -9.90
C PHE A 330 -38.52 30.90 -9.09
N ALA A 331 -37.48 31.44 -8.45
CA ALA A 331 -36.54 30.63 -7.68
C ALA A 331 -37.21 29.92 -6.48
N SER A 332 -38.20 30.53 -5.81
CA SER A 332 -38.86 29.95 -4.64
C SER A 332 -39.54 28.60 -4.88
N GLU A 333 -39.91 28.27 -6.13
CA GLU A 333 -40.48 26.97 -6.49
C GLU A 333 -39.46 25.81 -6.37
N PHE A 334 -38.16 26.10 -6.45
CA PHE A 334 -37.11 25.09 -6.50
C PHE A 334 -36.49 24.77 -5.13
N PHE A 335 -36.82 25.53 -4.08
CA PHE A 335 -36.28 25.40 -2.73
C PHE A 335 -37.36 25.04 -1.70
N PRO A 336 -37.00 24.46 -0.54
CA PRO A 336 -37.98 24.19 0.52
C PRO A 336 -38.62 25.48 1.05
N HIS A 337 -39.92 25.46 1.36
CA HIS A 337 -40.68 26.61 1.86
C HIS A 337 -40.16 27.23 3.18
N VAL A 338 -39.21 26.58 3.84
CA VAL A 338 -38.54 27.04 5.07
C VAL A 338 -37.40 28.05 4.77
N VAL A 339 -37.09 28.31 3.48
CA VAL A 339 -35.99 29.15 3.05
C VAL A 339 -36.48 30.48 2.50
N ASP A 340 -35.94 31.58 3.04
CA ASP A 340 -36.12 32.92 2.48
C ASP A 340 -35.45 33.00 1.09
N VAL A 341 -36.22 33.13 0.02
CA VAL A 341 -35.71 33.42 -1.33
C VAL A 341 -36.04 34.87 -1.68
N THR A 342 -35.01 35.71 -1.80
CA THR A 342 -35.12 37.17 -1.94
C THR A 342 -34.29 37.68 -3.11
N HIS A 343 -34.30 39.00 -3.36
CA HIS A 343 -33.29 39.61 -4.22
C HIS A 343 -31.90 39.53 -3.56
N HIS A 344 -30.84 39.73 -4.36
CA HIS A 344 -29.46 39.65 -3.87
C HIS A 344 -29.22 40.62 -2.69
N GLU A 345 -29.66 41.87 -2.80
CA GLU A 345 -29.52 42.91 -1.78
C GLU A 345 -30.06 42.49 -0.40
N ASP A 346 -31.32 42.06 -0.32
CA ASP A 346 -31.95 41.57 0.91
C ASP A 346 -31.18 40.40 1.55
N ALA A 347 -30.67 39.49 0.71
CA ALA A 347 -29.93 38.32 1.18
C ALA A 347 -28.56 38.71 1.78
N LEU A 348 -27.89 39.71 1.19
CA LEU A 348 -26.60 40.23 1.68
C LEU A 348 -26.76 41.02 2.99
N ILE A 349 -27.85 41.78 3.13
CA ILE A 349 -28.17 42.50 4.39
C ILE A 349 -28.35 41.51 5.55
N LYS A 350 -29.11 40.43 5.33
CA LYS A 350 -29.45 39.42 6.36
C LYS A 350 -28.31 38.48 6.77
N THR A 351 -27.19 38.40 6.04
CA THR A 351 -26.20 37.31 6.19
C THR A 351 -24.76 37.81 6.22
N ASN A 352 -23.89 37.15 6.99
CA ASN A 352 -22.46 37.53 7.12
C ASN A 352 -21.48 36.49 6.54
N ILE A 353 -21.95 35.26 6.33
CA ILE A 353 -21.23 34.19 5.64
C ILE A 353 -22.04 33.88 4.38
N ILE A 354 -21.45 34.10 3.21
CA ILE A 354 -22.15 34.07 1.91
C ILE A 354 -21.42 33.11 0.97
N PHE A 355 -22.14 32.11 0.46
CA PHE A 355 -21.66 31.27 -0.63
C PHE A 355 -21.94 31.93 -1.99
N VAL A 356 -20.90 32.11 -2.80
CA VAL A 356 -20.97 32.69 -4.15
C VAL A 356 -21.18 31.55 -5.15
N ALA A 357 -22.40 31.04 -5.25
CA ALA A 357 -22.78 29.90 -6.09
C ALA A 357 -23.16 30.34 -7.52
N ILE A 358 -22.32 31.19 -8.13
CA ILE A 358 -22.42 31.66 -9.51
C ILE A 358 -21.10 31.43 -10.26
N HIS A 359 -21.18 31.36 -11.59
CA HIS A 359 -19.99 31.25 -12.44
C HIS A 359 -19.18 32.55 -12.44
N ARG A 360 -17.86 32.42 -12.62
CA ARG A 360 -16.88 33.53 -12.55
C ARG A 360 -17.22 34.70 -13.47
N GLU A 361 -17.73 34.40 -14.66
CA GLU A 361 -18.14 35.36 -15.67
C GLU A 361 -19.24 36.33 -15.19
N HIS A 362 -19.92 36.00 -14.09
CA HIS A 362 -21.02 36.76 -13.50
C HIS A 362 -20.63 37.47 -12.18
N TYR A 363 -19.38 37.40 -11.71
CA TYR A 363 -18.98 38.09 -10.47
C TYR A 363 -19.19 39.61 -10.53
N THR A 364 -19.05 40.20 -11.71
CA THR A 364 -19.30 41.62 -11.96
C THR A 364 -20.76 42.02 -11.70
N SER A 365 -21.73 41.10 -11.75
CA SER A 365 -23.13 41.40 -11.40
C SER A 365 -23.37 41.58 -9.90
N LEU A 366 -22.32 41.44 -9.07
CA LEU A 366 -22.34 41.77 -7.63
C LEU A 366 -21.61 43.08 -7.33
N TRP A 367 -21.03 43.74 -8.34
CA TRP A 367 -20.22 44.96 -8.16
C TRP A 367 -21.02 46.10 -7.53
N ASP A 368 -22.24 46.34 -8.00
CA ASP A 368 -23.13 47.40 -7.49
C ASP A 368 -23.48 47.18 -6.00
N LEU A 369 -23.43 45.93 -5.54
CA LEU A 369 -23.69 45.50 -4.17
C LEU A 369 -22.42 45.48 -3.29
N ARG A 370 -21.25 45.91 -3.79
CA ARG A 370 -19.98 45.92 -3.04
C ARG A 370 -20.11 46.57 -1.66
N HIS A 371 -20.87 47.64 -1.54
CA HIS A 371 -21.09 48.36 -0.29
C HIS A 371 -21.74 47.49 0.81
N LEU A 372 -22.53 46.49 0.43
CA LEU A 372 -23.14 45.51 1.35
C LEU A 372 -22.18 44.35 1.70
N LEU A 373 -21.10 44.15 0.94
CA LEU A 373 -20.17 43.03 1.09
C LEU A 373 -18.96 43.34 1.99
N VAL A 374 -18.79 44.60 2.40
CA VAL A 374 -17.71 45.06 3.29
C VAL A 374 -17.69 44.24 4.59
N GLY A 375 -16.54 43.68 4.93
CA GLY A 375 -16.32 42.87 6.14
C GLY A 375 -16.98 41.49 6.17
N LYS A 376 -17.77 41.10 5.16
CA LYS A 376 -18.45 39.80 5.11
C LYS A 376 -17.54 38.71 4.54
N ILE A 377 -17.82 37.46 4.89
CA ILE A 377 -17.10 36.28 4.40
C ILE A 377 -17.74 35.80 3.10
N LEU A 378 -16.97 35.82 2.01
CA LEU A 378 -17.40 35.33 0.70
C LEU A 378 -16.70 33.99 0.41
N ILE A 379 -17.48 32.93 0.33
CA ILE A 379 -17.01 31.58 0.02
C ILE A 379 -17.17 31.34 -1.49
N ASP A 380 -16.05 31.33 -2.21
CA ASP A 380 -16.01 30.96 -3.62
C ASP A 380 -16.03 29.44 -3.79
N VAL A 381 -17.09 28.96 -4.45
CA VAL A 381 -17.33 27.54 -4.78
C VAL A 381 -17.18 27.23 -6.27
N SER A 382 -16.75 28.19 -7.09
CA SER A 382 -16.65 28.05 -8.54
C SER A 382 -15.51 27.13 -9.00
N ASN A 383 -15.64 26.60 -10.21
CA ASN A 383 -14.58 25.94 -10.96
C ASN A 383 -14.51 26.51 -12.38
N ASN A 384 -13.35 26.38 -13.02
CA ASN A 384 -13.19 26.68 -14.44
C ASN A 384 -13.54 25.47 -15.32
N MET A 385 -13.83 25.69 -16.60
CA MET A 385 -14.11 24.61 -17.55
C MET A 385 -12.84 23.90 -18.02
N ARG A 386 -11.70 24.59 -17.96
CA ARG A 386 -10.37 24.10 -18.37
C ARG A 386 -9.29 24.56 -17.41
N VAL A 387 -8.25 23.74 -17.25
CA VAL A 387 -7.03 24.11 -16.52
C VAL A 387 -6.39 25.33 -17.21
N ASN A 388 -5.98 26.32 -16.41
CA ASN A 388 -5.36 27.57 -16.88
C ASN A 388 -6.19 28.39 -17.88
N GLN A 389 -7.53 28.38 -17.76
CA GLN A 389 -8.44 29.21 -18.55
C GLN A 389 -8.24 30.73 -18.32
N TYR A 390 -7.81 31.14 -17.13
CA TYR A 390 -7.56 32.52 -16.71
C TYR A 390 -6.19 32.64 -16.00
N PRO A 391 -5.49 33.78 -16.04
CA PRO A 391 -4.13 33.91 -15.48
C PRO A 391 -4.08 33.89 -13.95
N GLU A 392 -5.11 34.41 -13.26
CA GLU A 392 -5.35 34.35 -11.82
C GLU A 392 -6.51 33.38 -11.45
N SER A 393 -6.53 32.87 -10.22
CA SER A 393 -7.61 31.98 -9.75
C SER A 393 -8.94 32.73 -9.60
N ASN A 394 -10.05 32.00 -9.53
CA ASN A 394 -11.37 32.62 -9.41
C ASN A 394 -11.53 33.31 -8.07
N ALA A 395 -10.96 32.76 -7.00
CA ALA A 395 -10.97 33.40 -5.68
C ALA A 395 -10.05 34.63 -5.61
N GLU A 396 -8.90 34.63 -6.29
CA GLU A 396 -8.04 35.83 -6.41
C GLU A 396 -8.74 36.94 -7.24
N TYR A 397 -9.39 36.57 -8.34
CA TYR A 397 -10.20 37.51 -9.12
C TYR A 397 -11.35 38.09 -8.28
N LEU A 398 -12.07 37.25 -7.53
CA LEU A 398 -13.11 37.72 -6.59
C LEU A 398 -12.55 38.66 -5.51
N ALA A 399 -11.35 38.39 -4.99
CA ALA A 399 -10.66 39.28 -4.05
C ALA A 399 -10.25 40.62 -4.68
N SER A 400 -9.87 40.63 -5.97
CA SER A 400 -9.57 41.87 -6.70
C SER A 400 -10.82 42.74 -6.91
N LEU A 401 -12.00 42.12 -7.02
CA LEU A 401 -13.27 42.84 -7.15
C LEU A 401 -13.79 43.36 -5.80
N PHE A 402 -13.60 42.60 -4.72
CA PHE A 402 -14.12 42.89 -3.38
C PHE A 402 -13.00 42.90 -2.33
N PRO A 403 -12.07 43.88 -2.37
CA PRO A 403 -10.89 43.91 -1.50
C PRO A 403 -11.25 44.12 -0.02
N ASP A 404 -12.40 44.72 0.26
CA ASP A 404 -12.91 44.97 1.62
C ASP A 404 -13.67 43.76 2.20
N SER A 405 -13.72 42.64 1.48
CA SER A 405 -14.43 41.40 1.84
C SER A 405 -13.46 40.26 2.14
N LEU A 406 -13.88 39.33 3.01
CA LEU A 406 -13.05 38.21 3.47
C LEU A 406 -13.24 37.00 2.56
N ILE A 407 -12.45 36.89 1.49
CA ILE A 407 -12.57 35.80 0.52
C ILE A 407 -12.00 34.48 1.06
N VAL A 408 -12.75 33.40 0.89
CA VAL A 408 -12.35 32.02 1.21
C VAL A 408 -12.66 31.12 0.00
N LYS A 409 -11.69 30.34 -0.47
CA LYS A 409 -11.96 29.25 -1.42
C LYS A 409 -12.44 28.02 -0.65
N GLY A 410 -13.52 27.37 -1.10
CA GLY A 410 -13.94 26.09 -0.52
C GLY A 410 -15.09 25.43 -1.27
N PHE A 411 -15.41 24.18 -0.89
CA PHE A 411 -16.55 23.38 -1.38
C PHE A 411 -16.65 23.08 -2.89
N ASN A 412 -15.87 23.74 -3.75
CA ASN A 412 -15.81 23.54 -5.20
C ASN A 412 -15.44 22.11 -5.63
N VAL A 413 -14.74 21.35 -4.79
CA VAL A 413 -14.36 19.94 -5.05
C VAL A 413 -15.53 18.98 -4.83
N ILE A 414 -16.55 19.37 -4.06
CA ILE A 414 -17.71 18.53 -3.74
C ILE A 414 -18.77 18.73 -4.82
N SER A 415 -19.36 17.64 -5.32
CA SER A 415 -20.46 17.72 -6.27
C SER A 415 -21.79 18.08 -5.59
N ALA A 416 -22.71 18.72 -6.32
CA ALA A 416 -24.05 19.01 -5.85
C ALA A 416 -24.77 17.73 -5.33
N TRP A 417 -24.60 16.61 -6.03
CA TRP A 417 -25.13 15.29 -5.63
C TRP A 417 -24.63 14.84 -4.24
N ALA A 418 -23.35 15.03 -3.94
CA ALA A 418 -22.77 14.68 -2.64
C ALA A 418 -23.26 15.59 -1.50
N LEU A 419 -23.53 16.86 -1.77
CA LEU A 419 -24.19 17.75 -0.80
C LEU A 419 -25.62 17.27 -0.47
N GLN A 420 -26.38 16.81 -1.47
CA GLN A 420 -27.76 16.37 -1.29
C GLN A 420 -27.90 15.03 -0.54
N LEU A 421 -27.02 14.06 -0.80
CA LEU A 421 -27.06 12.72 -0.18
C LEU A 421 -26.21 12.58 1.09
N GLY A 422 -25.29 13.51 1.33
CA GLY A 422 -24.29 13.43 2.39
C GLY A 422 -22.98 12.74 1.96
N PRO A 423 -21.99 12.69 2.86
CA PRO A 423 -20.60 12.42 2.54
C PRO A 423 -20.34 10.91 2.56
N LYS A 424 -21.00 10.19 1.63
CA LYS A 424 -20.94 8.72 1.62
C LYS A 424 -19.58 8.20 1.12
N ASP A 425 -19.02 8.82 0.08
CA ASP A 425 -17.86 8.29 -0.66
C ASP A 425 -16.66 9.27 -0.71
N ALA A 426 -15.89 9.28 -1.81
CA ALA A 426 -14.64 10.03 -1.97
C ALA A 426 -14.76 11.56 -1.78
N SER A 427 -15.95 12.13 -1.95
CA SER A 427 -16.27 13.56 -1.78
C SER A 427 -16.44 13.98 -0.30
N ARG A 428 -15.61 13.44 0.60
CA ARG A 428 -15.59 13.78 2.03
C ARG A 428 -14.74 15.01 2.36
N GLN A 429 -13.73 15.32 1.55
CA GLN A 429 -12.76 16.38 1.85
C GLN A 429 -13.18 17.74 1.27
N VAL A 430 -13.20 18.78 2.11
CA VAL A 430 -13.33 20.18 1.69
C VAL A 430 -11.95 20.81 1.78
N TYR A 431 -11.33 21.14 0.65
CA TYR A 431 -10.10 21.93 0.64
C TYR A 431 -10.45 23.41 0.83
N ILE A 432 -9.79 24.08 1.78
CA ILE A 432 -10.13 25.45 2.19
C ILE A 432 -8.85 26.29 2.22
N CYS A 433 -8.87 27.48 1.63
CA CYS A 433 -7.78 28.44 1.76
C CYS A 433 -8.29 29.90 1.81
N SER A 434 -7.55 30.77 2.52
CA SER A 434 -7.81 32.20 2.64
C SER A 434 -6.64 32.92 3.28
N ASN A 435 -6.46 34.20 2.92
CA ASN A 435 -5.50 35.10 3.58
C ASN A 435 -5.98 35.54 4.98
N ASN A 436 -7.29 35.50 5.27
CA ASN A 436 -7.81 35.84 6.60
C ASN A 436 -8.00 34.57 7.45
N ILE A 437 -7.22 34.45 8.53
CA ILE A 437 -7.19 33.27 9.41
C ILE A 437 -8.54 33.05 10.11
N GLN A 438 -9.21 34.13 10.56
CA GLN A 438 -10.49 34.04 11.26
C GLN A 438 -11.61 33.55 10.34
N ALA A 439 -11.69 34.10 9.13
CA ALA A 439 -12.63 33.65 8.10
C ALA A 439 -12.37 32.19 7.72
N ARG A 440 -11.10 31.82 7.51
CA ARG A 440 -10.71 30.43 7.21
C ARG A 440 -11.17 29.46 8.29
N GLN A 441 -10.95 29.80 9.56
CA GLN A 441 -11.35 28.96 10.70
C GLN A 441 -12.88 28.81 10.82
N GLN A 442 -13.65 29.87 10.55
CA GLN A 442 -15.12 29.78 10.53
C GLN A 442 -15.64 28.87 9.42
N VAL A 443 -15.04 28.92 8.22
CA VAL A 443 -15.43 28.04 7.10
C VAL A 443 -14.95 26.60 7.32
N ILE A 444 -13.82 26.39 7.99
CA ILE A 444 -13.38 25.07 8.47
C ILE A 444 -14.39 24.47 9.45
N GLU A 445 -14.89 25.25 10.40
CA GLU A 445 -15.87 24.76 11.37
C GLU A 445 -17.25 24.50 10.73
N LEU A 446 -17.69 25.38 9.82
CA LEU A 446 -18.86 25.17 8.97
C LEU A 446 -18.77 23.84 8.19
N ALA A 447 -17.61 23.53 7.61
CA ALA A 447 -17.39 22.25 6.92
C ALA A 447 -17.53 21.04 7.85
N ARG A 448 -17.03 21.11 9.10
CA ARG A 448 -17.22 20.04 10.11
C ARG A 448 -18.68 19.87 10.50
N GLN A 449 -19.39 20.97 10.73
CA GLN A 449 -20.81 20.98 11.11
C GLN A 449 -21.71 20.47 9.96
N LEU A 450 -21.27 20.63 8.70
CA LEU A 450 -21.84 19.99 7.51
C LEU A 450 -21.42 18.51 7.32
N ASN A 451 -20.74 17.91 8.32
CA ASN A 451 -20.19 16.55 8.34
C ASN A 451 -19.18 16.24 7.23
N PHE A 452 -18.41 17.24 6.78
CA PHE A 452 -17.27 17.04 5.89
C PHE A 452 -15.93 17.14 6.65
N ILE A 453 -14.86 16.67 6.02
CA ILE A 453 -13.49 16.70 6.54
C ILE A 453 -12.77 17.92 5.94
N PRO A 454 -12.62 19.05 6.65
CA PRO A 454 -11.87 20.19 6.14
C PRO A 454 -10.36 19.88 6.05
N VAL A 455 -9.73 20.38 4.99
CA VAL A 455 -8.29 20.35 4.75
C VAL A 455 -7.84 21.80 4.53
N ASP A 456 -7.11 22.37 5.48
CA ASP A 456 -6.55 23.73 5.37
C ASP A 456 -5.32 23.71 4.45
N LEU A 457 -5.38 24.50 3.36
CA LEU A 457 -4.26 24.72 2.43
C LEU A 457 -3.65 26.12 2.54
N GLY A 458 -3.94 26.85 3.62
CA GLY A 458 -3.27 28.10 3.96
C GLY A 458 -3.81 29.33 3.23
N SER A 459 -2.92 30.06 2.56
CA SER A 459 -3.19 31.35 1.89
C SER A 459 -4.02 31.20 0.61
N LEU A 460 -4.62 32.31 0.16
CA LEU A 460 -5.48 32.34 -1.02
C LEU A 460 -4.75 31.93 -2.31
N SER A 461 -3.42 32.07 -2.36
CA SER A 461 -2.57 31.58 -3.46
C SER A 461 -2.76 30.07 -3.77
N SER A 462 -3.16 29.27 -2.78
CA SER A 462 -3.47 27.84 -2.96
C SER A 462 -4.79 27.60 -3.72
N ALA A 463 -5.64 28.62 -3.93
CA ALA A 463 -6.93 28.49 -4.59
C ALA A 463 -6.81 27.95 -6.03
N ARG A 464 -5.73 28.30 -6.73
CA ARG A 464 -5.41 27.78 -8.06
C ARG A 464 -5.28 26.24 -8.08
N GLU A 465 -4.69 25.66 -7.04
CA GLU A 465 -4.53 24.20 -6.95
C GLU A 465 -5.87 23.53 -6.65
N ILE A 466 -6.67 24.13 -5.77
CA ILE A 466 -8.01 23.70 -5.40
C ILE A 466 -8.98 23.71 -6.60
N GLU A 467 -8.91 24.74 -7.45
CA GLU A 467 -9.69 24.85 -8.70
C GLU A 467 -9.31 23.82 -9.76
N ASN A 468 -8.02 23.51 -9.84
CA ASN A 468 -7.51 22.55 -10.81
C ASN A 468 -7.73 21.10 -10.35
N LEU A 469 -7.97 20.84 -9.06
CA LEU A 469 -8.15 19.48 -8.51
C LEU A 469 -9.28 18.68 -9.20
N PRO A 470 -10.53 19.17 -9.32
CA PRO A 470 -11.61 18.43 -9.99
C PRO A 470 -11.39 18.24 -11.51
N LEU A 471 -10.50 19.03 -12.13
CA LEU A 471 -10.18 18.95 -13.56
C LEU A 471 -9.06 17.92 -13.88
N ARG A 472 -8.36 17.40 -12.87
CA ARG A 472 -7.23 16.48 -13.03
C ARG A 472 -7.70 15.02 -13.12
N LEU A 473 -7.89 14.51 -14.34
CA LEU A 473 -8.12 13.08 -14.57
C LEU A 473 -6.79 12.31 -14.77
N PHE A 474 -6.46 11.47 -13.78
CA PHE A 474 -5.38 10.47 -13.79
C PHE A 474 -4.01 10.95 -14.31
N THR A 475 -3.60 12.19 -13.97
CA THR A 475 -2.40 12.84 -14.53
C THR A 475 -1.12 12.00 -14.42
N LEU A 476 -0.81 11.49 -13.22
CA LEU A 476 0.38 10.64 -12.96
C LEU A 476 0.30 9.23 -13.57
N TRP A 477 -0.87 8.78 -14.02
CA TRP A 477 -1.03 7.47 -14.64
C TRP A 477 -0.83 7.49 -16.16
N ARG A 478 -0.97 8.66 -16.82
CA ARG A 478 -0.91 8.76 -18.29
C ARG A 478 0.37 8.16 -18.87
N GLY A 479 1.53 8.57 -18.37
CA GLY A 479 2.82 8.03 -18.80
C GLY A 479 2.95 6.52 -18.56
N PRO A 480 2.80 6.03 -17.33
CA PRO A 480 2.85 4.60 -16.99
C PRO A 480 1.89 3.72 -17.80
N VAL A 481 0.64 4.18 -18.03
CA VAL A 481 -0.35 3.43 -18.82
C VAL A 481 0.04 3.39 -20.30
N VAL A 482 0.50 4.50 -20.88
CA VAL A 482 1.00 4.52 -22.27
C VAL A 482 2.20 3.57 -22.41
N VAL A 483 3.17 3.63 -21.50
CA VAL A 483 4.33 2.72 -21.49
C VAL A 483 3.88 1.25 -21.41
N ALA A 484 2.97 0.93 -20.49
CA ALA A 484 2.48 -0.43 -20.32
C ALA A 484 1.71 -0.96 -21.55
N ILE A 485 0.86 -0.14 -22.16
CA ILE A 485 0.14 -0.49 -23.39
C ILE A 485 1.12 -0.68 -24.55
N SER A 486 2.07 0.25 -24.75
CA SER A 486 3.08 0.15 -25.81
C SER A 486 3.94 -1.12 -25.67
N LEU A 487 4.40 -1.45 -24.46
CA LEU A 487 5.12 -2.69 -24.18
C LEU A 487 4.25 -3.92 -24.43
N ALA A 488 2.99 -3.92 -23.99
CA ALA A 488 2.07 -5.04 -24.20
C ALA A 488 1.78 -5.28 -25.69
N THR A 489 1.51 -4.23 -26.46
CA THR A 489 1.31 -4.32 -27.93
C THR A 489 2.58 -4.81 -28.62
N PHE A 490 3.76 -4.27 -28.26
CA PHE A 490 5.04 -4.69 -28.84
C PHE A 490 5.31 -6.19 -28.58
N PHE A 491 5.27 -6.64 -27.32
CA PHE A 491 5.52 -8.04 -27.00
C PHE A 491 4.44 -8.97 -27.54
N PHE A 492 3.19 -8.51 -27.70
CA PHE A 492 2.11 -9.27 -28.33
C PHE A 492 2.37 -9.49 -29.82
N LEU A 493 2.66 -8.43 -30.57
CA LEU A 493 3.01 -8.54 -31.99
C LEU A 493 4.26 -9.41 -32.19
N TYR A 494 5.29 -9.23 -31.36
CA TYR A 494 6.49 -10.06 -31.37
C TYR A 494 6.19 -11.54 -31.15
N SER A 495 5.41 -11.86 -30.11
CA SER A 495 5.01 -13.24 -29.79
C SER A 495 4.11 -13.84 -30.87
N PHE A 496 3.21 -13.05 -31.46
CA PHE A 496 2.33 -13.47 -32.55
C PHE A 496 3.10 -13.81 -33.82
N VAL A 497 4.07 -12.97 -34.21
CA VAL A 497 4.95 -13.24 -35.37
C VAL A 497 5.76 -14.53 -35.15
N ARG A 498 6.37 -14.71 -33.98
CA ARG A 498 7.24 -15.86 -33.70
C ARG A 498 6.49 -17.18 -33.45
N ASP A 499 5.33 -17.12 -32.80
CA ASP A 499 4.64 -18.33 -32.33
C ASP A 499 3.41 -18.72 -33.19
N VAL A 500 2.89 -17.84 -34.05
CA VAL A 500 1.80 -18.15 -35.01
C VAL A 500 2.24 -17.96 -36.46
N ILE A 501 2.80 -16.80 -36.82
CA ILE A 501 3.14 -16.52 -38.24
C ILE A 501 4.30 -17.40 -38.73
N HIS A 502 5.37 -17.60 -37.94
CA HIS A 502 6.48 -18.46 -38.35
C HIS A 502 6.05 -19.92 -38.63
N PRO A 503 5.34 -20.64 -37.72
CA PRO A 503 4.84 -21.99 -38.01
C PRO A 503 3.89 -22.04 -39.21
N TYR A 504 3.01 -21.04 -39.36
CA TYR A 504 2.09 -20.96 -40.48
C TYR A 504 2.83 -20.79 -41.82
N ALA A 505 3.79 -19.87 -41.89
CA ALA A 505 4.57 -19.59 -43.09
C ALA A 505 5.50 -20.74 -43.50
N ARG A 506 6.07 -21.48 -42.54
CA ARG A 506 7.05 -22.55 -42.81
C ARG A 506 6.41 -23.94 -42.98
N ASN A 507 5.39 -24.26 -42.18
CA ASN A 507 4.82 -25.61 -42.08
C ASN A 507 3.34 -25.68 -42.48
N GLN A 508 2.70 -24.56 -42.85
CA GLN A 508 1.24 -24.44 -43.09
C GLN A 508 0.35 -24.89 -41.91
N GLN A 509 0.89 -24.91 -40.69
CA GLN A 509 0.16 -25.32 -39.47
C GLN A 509 -0.64 -24.15 -38.88
N SER A 510 -1.95 -24.34 -38.66
CA SER A 510 -2.89 -23.31 -38.21
C SER A 510 -2.96 -23.18 -36.67
N ASP A 511 -1.91 -22.60 -36.08
CA ASP A 511 -1.76 -22.43 -34.63
C ASP A 511 -2.59 -21.28 -33.98
N PHE A 512 -3.58 -20.72 -34.70
CA PHE A 512 -4.35 -19.54 -34.29
C PHE A 512 -5.09 -19.69 -32.94
N TYR A 513 -5.42 -20.92 -32.53
CA TYR A 513 -6.06 -21.19 -31.23
C TYR A 513 -5.18 -20.79 -30.03
N LYS A 514 -3.88 -20.57 -30.23
CA LYS A 514 -2.94 -20.12 -29.19
C LYS A 514 -3.14 -18.65 -28.79
N ILE A 515 -3.77 -17.84 -29.65
CA ILE A 515 -3.89 -16.38 -29.45
C ILE A 515 -4.55 -15.98 -28.12
N PRO A 516 -5.76 -16.49 -27.75
CA PRO A 516 -6.52 -15.91 -26.64
C PRO A 516 -5.91 -16.15 -25.25
N ILE A 517 -5.14 -17.23 -25.07
CA ILE A 517 -4.56 -17.59 -23.76
C ILE A 517 -3.04 -17.72 -23.81
N GLU A 518 -2.46 -18.43 -24.79
CA GLU A 518 -1.02 -18.73 -24.74
C GLU A 518 -0.17 -17.52 -25.11
N ILE A 519 -0.54 -16.78 -26.16
CA ILE A 519 0.18 -15.56 -26.56
C ILE A 519 0.02 -14.50 -25.47
N VAL A 520 -1.20 -14.28 -24.97
CA VAL A 520 -1.45 -13.36 -23.86
C VAL A 520 -0.64 -13.76 -22.61
N ASN A 521 -0.64 -15.03 -22.21
CA ASN A 521 0.14 -15.48 -21.05
C ASN A 521 1.67 -15.43 -21.26
N LYS A 522 2.13 -15.32 -22.51
CA LYS A 522 3.53 -15.05 -22.85
C LYS A 522 3.88 -13.56 -22.81
N THR A 523 2.93 -12.63 -22.97
CA THR A 523 3.19 -11.18 -22.96
C THR A 523 3.09 -10.56 -21.58
N LEU A 524 2.03 -10.91 -20.83
CA LEU A 524 1.75 -10.40 -19.48
C LEU A 524 2.97 -10.44 -18.54
N PRO A 525 3.71 -11.57 -18.38
CA PRO A 525 4.85 -11.62 -17.46
C PRO A 525 6.04 -10.76 -17.91
N ILE A 526 6.26 -10.60 -19.22
CA ILE A 526 7.33 -9.74 -19.75
C ILE A 526 7.02 -8.27 -19.43
N VAL A 527 5.77 -7.85 -19.66
CA VAL A 527 5.31 -6.51 -19.29
C VAL A 527 5.40 -6.30 -17.78
N ALA A 528 5.00 -7.28 -16.97
CA ALA A 528 5.09 -7.21 -15.52
C ALA A 528 6.53 -7.00 -15.03
N ILE A 529 7.49 -7.83 -15.47
CA ILE A 529 8.87 -7.76 -14.98
C ILE A 529 9.64 -6.55 -15.54
N THR A 530 9.35 -6.12 -16.77
CA THR A 530 9.94 -4.90 -17.34
C THR A 530 9.44 -3.65 -16.64
N LEU A 531 8.12 -3.54 -16.37
CA LEU A 531 7.57 -2.45 -15.55
C LEU A 531 8.17 -2.44 -14.13
N LEU A 532 8.35 -3.61 -13.51
CA LEU A 532 9.02 -3.72 -12.20
C LEU A 532 10.46 -3.20 -12.25
N SER A 533 11.21 -3.56 -13.29
CA SER A 533 12.59 -3.10 -13.47
C SER A 533 12.66 -1.57 -13.65
N LEU A 534 11.70 -0.98 -14.38
CA LEU A 534 11.60 0.48 -14.56
C LEU A 534 11.31 1.23 -13.25
N VAL A 535 10.72 0.60 -12.23
CA VAL A 535 10.54 1.21 -10.89
C VAL A 535 11.88 1.44 -10.21
N TYR A 536 12.76 0.43 -10.23
CA TYR A 536 14.04 0.47 -9.52
C TYR A 536 15.15 1.16 -10.33
N LEU A 537 15.15 1.02 -11.66
CA LEU A 537 16.11 1.66 -12.55
C LEU A 537 16.13 3.19 -12.41
N ALA A 538 14.96 3.83 -12.25
CA ALA A 538 14.86 5.27 -11.99
C ALA A 538 15.61 5.70 -10.72
N GLY A 539 15.59 4.87 -9.67
CA GLY A 539 16.31 5.13 -8.42
C GLY A 539 17.82 5.02 -8.58
N LEU A 540 18.29 4.03 -9.33
CA LEU A 540 19.71 3.80 -9.60
C LEU A 540 20.30 4.90 -10.49
N LEU A 541 19.56 5.35 -11.51
CA LEU A 541 19.95 6.49 -12.35
C LEU A 541 20.01 7.80 -11.55
N ALA A 542 19.08 8.01 -10.61
CA ALA A 542 19.13 9.16 -9.71
C ALA A 542 20.34 9.12 -8.76
N ALA A 543 20.70 7.94 -8.25
CA ALA A 543 21.90 7.76 -7.43
C ALA A 543 23.19 8.00 -8.23
N ALA A 544 23.30 7.43 -9.44
CA ALA A 544 24.43 7.65 -10.34
C ALA A 544 24.59 9.15 -10.72
N TYR A 545 23.48 9.84 -10.99
CA TYR A 545 23.47 11.29 -11.26
C TYR A 545 23.99 12.10 -10.05
N GLN A 546 23.58 11.75 -8.83
CA GLN A 546 24.04 12.43 -7.61
C GLN A 546 25.53 12.19 -7.34
N LEU A 547 26.04 10.98 -7.57
CA LEU A 547 27.47 10.68 -7.44
C LEU A 547 28.30 11.42 -8.49
N TYR A 548 27.87 11.40 -9.76
CA TYR A 548 28.57 12.10 -10.85
C TYR A 548 28.75 13.61 -10.60
N TYR A 549 27.77 14.26 -9.94
CA TYR A 549 27.87 15.68 -9.58
C TYR A 549 28.36 15.95 -8.15
N GLY A 550 28.63 14.91 -7.35
CA GLY A 550 29.05 15.04 -5.94
C GLY A 550 28.06 15.78 -5.02
N THR A 551 26.82 16.03 -5.45
CA THR A 551 25.86 16.85 -4.70
C THR A 551 24.41 16.42 -4.88
N LYS A 552 23.66 16.46 -3.77
CA LYS A 552 22.21 16.23 -3.72
C LYS A 552 21.37 17.48 -3.97
N TYR A 553 21.98 18.66 -3.97
CA TYR A 553 21.28 19.95 -4.06
C TYR A 553 21.02 20.39 -5.51
N ARG A 554 21.63 19.71 -6.49
CA ARG A 554 21.33 19.91 -7.92
C ARG A 554 20.01 19.24 -8.27
N ARG A 555 19.11 19.98 -8.94
CA ARG A 555 17.84 19.44 -9.45
C ARG A 555 18.10 18.35 -10.49
N PHE A 556 17.26 17.32 -10.49
CA PHE A 556 17.24 16.30 -11.54
C PHE A 556 16.73 16.90 -12.86
N PRO A 557 17.09 16.33 -14.03
CA PRO A 557 16.48 16.73 -15.29
C PRO A 557 14.97 16.36 -15.30
N PRO A 558 14.10 17.15 -15.96
CA PRO A 558 12.65 16.99 -15.84
C PRO A 558 12.09 15.60 -16.21
N TRP A 559 12.74 14.90 -17.14
CA TRP A 559 12.36 13.53 -17.53
C TRP A 559 12.56 12.53 -16.38
N LEU A 560 13.66 12.65 -15.63
CA LEU A 560 13.98 11.77 -14.51
C LEU A 560 13.11 12.11 -13.29
N GLU A 561 12.85 13.39 -13.04
CA GLU A 561 11.92 13.84 -12.00
C GLU A 561 10.50 13.27 -12.24
N THR A 562 9.97 13.42 -13.46
CA THR A 562 8.65 12.88 -13.85
C THR A 562 8.60 11.36 -13.68
N TRP A 563 9.67 10.65 -14.07
CA TRP A 563 9.74 9.19 -13.91
C TRP A 563 9.80 8.76 -12.44
N LEU A 564 10.57 9.46 -11.59
CA LEU A 564 10.66 9.20 -10.16
C LEU A 564 9.32 9.35 -9.43
N GLN A 565 8.48 10.30 -9.85
CA GLN A 565 7.11 10.50 -9.36
C GLN A 565 6.18 9.34 -9.80
N CYS A 566 6.36 8.82 -11.01
CA CYS A 566 5.52 7.77 -11.60
C CYS A 566 5.81 6.33 -11.09
N ARG A 567 6.80 6.15 -10.21
CA ARG A 567 7.24 4.81 -9.73
C ARG A 567 6.11 4.01 -9.07
N LYS A 568 5.23 4.67 -8.31
CA LYS A 568 4.09 4.02 -7.65
C LYS A 568 3.13 3.40 -8.67
N GLN A 569 2.82 4.13 -9.73
CA GLN A 569 1.91 3.72 -10.79
C GLN A 569 2.51 2.60 -11.65
N LEU A 570 3.82 2.68 -11.97
CA LEU A 570 4.55 1.59 -12.64
C LEU A 570 4.53 0.29 -11.82
N GLY A 571 4.77 0.38 -10.51
CA GLY A 571 4.73 -0.79 -9.60
C GLY A 571 3.33 -1.41 -9.49
N LEU A 572 2.28 -0.58 -9.42
CA LEU A 572 0.90 -1.05 -9.40
C LEU A 572 0.47 -1.70 -10.72
N LEU A 573 0.91 -1.16 -11.87
CA LEU A 573 0.70 -1.79 -13.18
C LEU A 573 1.46 -3.12 -13.26
N SER A 574 2.72 -3.17 -12.83
CA SER A 574 3.49 -4.42 -12.77
C SER A 574 2.76 -5.51 -11.96
N PHE A 575 2.26 -5.17 -10.77
CA PHE A 575 1.47 -6.10 -9.95
C PHE A 575 0.17 -6.55 -10.63
N PHE A 576 -0.54 -5.64 -11.33
CA PHE A 576 -1.72 -6.00 -12.11
C PHE A 576 -1.39 -7.01 -13.22
N PHE A 577 -0.37 -6.74 -14.05
CA PHE A 577 0.07 -7.66 -15.12
C PHE A 577 0.54 -9.02 -14.54
N ALA A 578 1.23 -9.03 -13.40
CA ALA A 578 1.63 -10.26 -12.71
C ALA A 578 0.41 -11.06 -12.19
N SER A 579 -0.58 -10.39 -11.61
CA SER A 579 -1.81 -11.04 -11.11
C SER A 579 -2.62 -11.66 -12.24
N VAL A 580 -2.76 -10.97 -13.38
CA VAL A 580 -3.44 -11.50 -14.56
C VAL A 580 -2.64 -12.67 -15.16
N HIS A 581 -1.31 -12.58 -15.23
CA HIS A 581 -0.45 -13.69 -15.67
C HIS A 581 -0.64 -14.95 -14.80
N VAL A 582 -0.76 -14.80 -13.48
CA VAL A 582 -1.02 -15.93 -12.57
C VAL A 582 -2.38 -16.56 -12.85
N ALA A 583 -3.44 -15.76 -13.04
CA ALA A 583 -4.76 -16.28 -13.40
C ALA A 583 -4.73 -17.05 -14.74
N TYR A 584 -4.11 -16.49 -15.78
CA TYR A 584 -3.96 -17.16 -17.08
C TYR A 584 -3.14 -18.46 -16.98
N SER A 585 -2.10 -18.48 -16.14
CA SER A 585 -1.25 -19.66 -15.91
C SER A 585 -2.00 -20.78 -15.19
N LEU A 586 -2.76 -20.46 -14.13
CA LEU A 586 -3.59 -21.44 -13.42
C LEU A 586 -4.69 -22.03 -14.30
N CYS A 587 -5.19 -21.28 -15.29
CA CYS A 587 -6.17 -21.79 -16.26
C CYS A 587 -5.57 -22.70 -17.37
N LEU A 588 -4.23 -22.81 -17.50
CA LEU A 588 -3.62 -23.61 -18.59
C LEU A 588 -4.07 -25.08 -18.61
N PRO A 589 -4.11 -25.83 -17.48
CA PRO A 589 -4.53 -27.23 -17.48
C PRO A 589 -6.03 -27.44 -17.79
N MET A 590 -6.85 -26.41 -17.60
CA MET A 590 -8.31 -26.46 -17.88
C MET A 590 -8.63 -26.37 -19.38
N ARG A 591 -7.66 -25.99 -20.22
CA ARG A 591 -7.87 -25.82 -21.67
C ARG A 591 -8.14 -27.15 -22.36
N ARG A 592 -9.16 -27.21 -23.22
CA ARG A 592 -9.42 -28.39 -24.08
C ARG A 592 -8.20 -28.78 -24.91
N SER A 593 -7.41 -27.81 -25.39
CA SER A 593 -6.17 -28.07 -26.15
C SER A 593 -5.12 -28.84 -25.33
N GLU A 594 -4.93 -28.51 -24.05
CA GLU A 594 -4.03 -29.27 -23.16
C GLU A 594 -4.58 -30.67 -22.87
N ARG A 595 -5.89 -30.79 -22.68
CA ARG A 595 -6.54 -32.10 -22.48
C ARG A 595 -6.34 -33.02 -23.67
N TYR A 596 -6.52 -32.53 -24.91
CA TYR A 596 -6.25 -33.32 -26.11
C TYR A 596 -4.76 -33.66 -26.26
N LEU A 597 -3.86 -32.71 -26.02
CA LEU A 597 -2.40 -32.98 -26.05
C LEU A 597 -1.99 -34.02 -24.99
N PHE A 598 -2.59 -33.98 -23.81
CA PHE A 598 -2.36 -34.97 -22.75
C PHE A 598 -2.86 -36.36 -23.15
N LEU A 599 -4.08 -36.48 -23.68
CA LEU A 599 -4.66 -37.74 -24.15
C LEU A 599 -3.82 -38.36 -25.28
N ASN A 600 -3.38 -37.53 -26.24
CA ASN A 600 -2.52 -38.00 -27.33
C ASN A 600 -1.17 -38.53 -26.82
N MET A 601 -0.56 -37.87 -25.82
CA MET A 601 0.66 -38.37 -25.18
C MET A 601 0.43 -39.68 -24.42
N ALA A 602 -0.70 -39.83 -23.71
CA ALA A 602 -1.04 -41.07 -23.02
C ALA A 602 -1.21 -42.24 -24.00
N TYR A 603 -1.96 -42.00 -25.09
CA TYR A 603 -2.14 -42.97 -26.17
C TYR A 603 -0.79 -43.37 -26.81
N GLN A 604 0.07 -42.39 -27.13
CA GLN A 604 1.41 -42.65 -27.67
C GLN A 604 2.31 -43.44 -26.71
N GLN A 605 2.28 -43.14 -25.41
CA GLN A 605 3.05 -43.86 -24.40
C GLN A 605 2.63 -45.34 -24.30
N VAL A 606 1.32 -45.60 -24.26
CA VAL A 606 0.75 -46.96 -24.25
C VAL A 606 1.10 -47.69 -25.55
N HIS A 607 0.89 -47.07 -26.71
CA HIS A 607 1.16 -47.70 -28.01
C HIS A 607 2.66 -48.01 -28.22
N ALA A 608 3.55 -47.21 -27.62
CA ALA A 608 5.00 -47.43 -27.64
C ALA A 608 5.50 -48.40 -26.55
N ASN A 609 4.61 -48.96 -25.70
CA ASN A 609 4.96 -49.81 -24.55
C ASN A 609 5.98 -49.19 -23.59
N ILE A 610 5.91 -47.86 -23.36
CA ILE A 610 6.82 -47.15 -22.45
C ILE A 610 6.21 -47.09 -21.06
N GLU A 611 6.69 -47.95 -20.15
CA GLU A 611 6.16 -48.07 -18.78
C GLU A 611 6.31 -46.78 -17.95
N ASN A 612 7.42 -46.05 -18.11
CA ASN A 612 7.72 -44.87 -17.31
C ASN A 612 8.27 -43.71 -18.16
N SER A 613 7.53 -42.59 -18.23
CA SER A 613 7.95 -41.37 -18.94
C SER A 613 8.62 -40.30 -18.04
N TRP A 614 8.99 -40.67 -16.81
CA TRP A 614 9.56 -39.74 -15.82
C TRP A 614 10.91 -39.15 -16.24
N ASN A 615 10.99 -37.81 -16.28
CA ASN A 615 12.23 -37.07 -16.44
C ASN A 615 12.44 -36.16 -15.21
N GLU A 616 13.47 -36.48 -14.42
CA GLU A 616 13.77 -35.80 -13.16
C GLU A 616 14.19 -34.33 -13.37
N GLU A 617 15.02 -34.03 -14.37
CA GLU A 617 15.49 -32.66 -14.66
C GLU A 617 14.32 -31.73 -15.04
N GLU A 618 13.42 -32.21 -15.90
CA GLU A 618 12.20 -31.48 -16.31
C GLU A 618 11.25 -31.24 -15.13
N VAL A 619 11.15 -32.19 -14.20
CA VAL A 619 10.36 -32.04 -12.96
C VAL A 619 10.98 -30.96 -12.08
N TRP A 620 12.28 -31.04 -11.77
CA TRP A 620 12.98 -30.05 -10.96
C TRP A 620 12.81 -28.63 -11.47
N ARG A 621 13.04 -28.41 -12.77
CA ARG A 621 12.87 -27.09 -13.40
C ARG A 621 11.48 -26.53 -13.12
N ILE A 622 10.44 -27.34 -13.32
CA ILE A 622 9.04 -26.93 -13.20
C ILE A 622 8.62 -26.72 -11.73
N GLU A 623 8.98 -27.61 -10.80
CA GLU A 623 8.68 -27.41 -9.37
C GLU A 623 9.39 -26.14 -8.84
N MET A 624 10.62 -25.86 -9.28
CA MET A 624 11.39 -24.68 -8.88
C MET A 624 10.79 -23.36 -9.41
N TYR A 625 10.63 -23.19 -10.74
CA TYR A 625 10.17 -21.88 -11.24
C TYR A 625 8.75 -21.55 -10.78
N ILE A 626 7.86 -22.55 -10.65
CA ILE A 626 6.50 -22.32 -10.13
C ILE A 626 6.59 -21.80 -8.68
N SER A 627 7.41 -22.43 -7.83
CA SER A 627 7.60 -21.98 -6.45
C SER A 627 8.12 -20.54 -6.35
N PHE A 628 9.17 -20.19 -7.11
CA PHE A 628 9.67 -18.81 -7.18
C PHE A 628 8.62 -17.81 -7.70
N GLY A 629 7.79 -18.21 -8.67
CA GLY A 629 6.69 -17.38 -9.18
C GLY A 629 5.64 -17.04 -8.12
N ILE A 630 5.23 -18.05 -7.33
CA ILE A 630 4.27 -17.85 -6.22
C ILE A 630 4.87 -16.99 -5.11
N MET A 631 6.15 -17.20 -4.77
CA MET A 631 6.87 -16.35 -3.81
C MET A 631 6.99 -14.90 -4.27
N SER A 632 7.28 -14.65 -5.56
CA SER A 632 7.29 -13.30 -6.15
C SER A 632 5.93 -12.63 -5.99
N LEU A 633 4.84 -13.30 -6.39
CA LEU A 633 3.49 -12.74 -6.27
C LEU A 633 3.16 -12.37 -4.81
N GLY A 634 3.56 -13.19 -3.84
CA GLY A 634 3.39 -12.89 -2.42
C GLY A 634 4.08 -11.58 -1.99
N LEU A 635 5.30 -11.33 -2.48
CA LEU A 635 6.02 -10.09 -2.21
C LEU A 635 5.41 -8.89 -2.96
N LEU A 636 5.08 -9.04 -4.24
CA LEU A 636 4.43 -7.98 -5.03
C LEU A 636 3.08 -7.58 -4.42
N SER A 637 2.32 -8.53 -3.88
CA SER A 637 1.07 -8.26 -3.14
C SER A 637 1.30 -7.37 -1.92
N LEU A 638 2.40 -7.57 -1.18
CA LEU A 638 2.77 -6.74 -0.03
C LEU A 638 3.14 -5.30 -0.46
N LEU A 639 3.84 -5.14 -1.59
CA LEU A 639 4.14 -3.82 -2.19
C LEU A 639 2.85 -3.10 -2.63
N ALA A 640 1.90 -3.83 -3.21
CA ALA A 640 0.61 -3.28 -3.63
C ALA A 640 -0.25 -2.85 -2.44
N VAL A 641 -0.40 -3.70 -1.41
CA VAL A 641 -1.20 -3.38 -0.21
C VAL A 641 -0.62 -2.18 0.55
N THR A 642 0.71 -2.05 0.64
CA THR A 642 1.34 -0.87 1.28
C THR A 642 1.29 0.40 0.43
N SER A 643 0.87 0.32 -0.84
CA SER A 643 0.61 1.49 -1.69
C SER A 643 -0.77 2.14 -1.45
N ILE A 644 -1.67 1.47 -0.72
CA ILE A 644 -2.97 2.00 -0.29
C ILE A 644 -2.73 3.17 0.69
N PRO A 645 -3.29 4.38 0.48
CA PRO A 645 -3.00 5.54 1.34
C PRO A 645 -3.28 5.31 2.83
N SER A 646 -4.36 4.60 3.17
CA SER A 646 -4.72 4.30 4.57
C SER A 646 -3.72 3.35 5.26
N VAL A 647 -3.04 2.49 4.50
CA VAL A 647 -1.94 1.64 5.00
C VAL A 647 -0.63 2.42 5.03
N SER A 648 -0.30 3.13 3.96
CA SER A 648 0.92 3.95 3.83
C SER A 648 1.04 4.99 4.93
N ASN A 649 -0.07 5.66 5.28
CA ASN A 649 -0.10 6.69 6.33
C ASN A 649 0.02 6.11 7.75
N ALA A 650 -0.20 4.81 7.93
CA ALA A 650 -0.06 4.12 9.22
C ALA A 650 1.36 3.57 9.45
N LEU A 651 2.22 3.56 8.43
CA LEU A 651 3.61 3.13 8.51
C LEU A 651 4.53 4.32 8.79
N ASN A 652 5.56 4.12 9.63
CA ASN A 652 6.63 5.11 9.67
C ASN A 652 7.49 5.00 8.40
N TRP A 653 8.26 6.04 8.12
CA TRP A 653 9.04 6.12 6.90
C TRP A 653 10.09 4.99 6.75
N ARG A 654 10.71 4.53 7.86
CA ARG A 654 11.67 3.40 7.81
C ARG A 654 10.98 2.10 7.43
N GLU A 655 9.78 1.85 7.96
CA GLU A 655 8.93 0.70 7.65
C GLU A 655 8.47 0.72 6.19
N PHE A 656 7.93 1.84 5.72
CA PHE A 656 7.50 2.01 4.33
C PHE A 656 8.67 1.78 3.36
N SER A 657 9.83 2.38 3.65
CA SER A 657 11.02 2.22 2.80
C SER A 657 11.61 0.82 2.83
N PHE A 658 11.55 0.09 3.95
CA PHE A 658 12.01 -1.30 4.01
C PHE A 658 11.16 -2.19 3.08
N ILE A 659 9.84 -2.00 3.07
CA ILE A 659 8.95 -2.74 2.17
C ILE A 659 9.20 -2.32 0.72
N GLN A 660 9.04 -1.04 0.40
CA GLN A 660 9.08 -0.56 -0.99
C GLN A 660 10.47 -0.65 -1.66
N SER A 661 11.55 -0.62 -0.88
CA SER A 661 12.93 -0.74 -1.38
C SER A 661 13.49 -2.15 -1.19
N THR A 662 13.66 -2.62 0.05
CA THR A 662 14.37 -3.88 0.33
C THR A 662 13.57 -5.10 -0.14
N LEU A 663 12.31 -5.23 0.27
CA LEU A 663 11.45 -6.31 -0.23
C LEU A 663 11.12 -6.13 -1.72
N GLY A 664 11.16 -4.90 -2.21
CA GLY A 664 11.08 -4.54 -3.64
C GLY A 664 12.16 -5.21 -4.50
N TYR A 665 13.43 -5.00 -4.16
CA TYR A 665 14.55 -5.65 -4.86
C TYR A 665 14.52 -7.18 -4.70
N VAL A 666 14.13 -7.69 -3.53
CA VAL A 666 13.95 -9.15 -3.33
C VAL A 666 12.84 -9.71 -4.24
N ALA A 667 11.74 -8.98 -4.45
CA ALA A 667 10.69 -9.37 -5.38
C ALA A 667 11.17 -9.37 -6.84
N LEU A 668 11.95 -8.35 -7.26
CA LEU A 668 12.56 -8.32 -8.59
C LEU A 668 13.55 -9.50 -8.79
N LEU A 669 14.36 -9.81 -7.78
CA LEU A 669 15.33 -10.91 -7.81
C LEU A 669 14.64 -12.27 -7.93
N ILE A 670 13.63 -12.54 -7.10
CA ILE A 670 12.84 -13.77 -7.15
C ILE A 670 12.07 -13.89 -8.47
N SER A 671 11.55 -12.79 -9.02
CA SER A 671 10.93 -12.75 -10.35
C SER A 671 11.94 -13.08 -11.47
N THR A 672 13.17 -12.59 -11.35
CA THR A 672 14.25 -12.85 -12.31
C THR A 672 14.66 -14.33 -12.25
N PHE A 673 14.79 -14.92 -11.06
CA PHE A 673 15.03 -16.35 -10.90
C PHE A 673 13.90 -17.22 -11.47
N HIS A 674 12.63 -16.83 -11.27
CA HIS A 674 11.49 -17.49 -11.91
C HIS A 674 11.64 -17.56 -13.44
N VAL A 675 12.02 -16.46 -14.11
CA VAL A 675 12.22 -16.42 -15.56
C VAL A 675 13.49 -17.17 -16.00
N LEU A 676 14.59 -17.06 -15.26
CA LEU A 676 15.84 -17.80 -15.53
C LEU A 676 15.63 -19.31 -15.49
N ILE A 677 14.98 -19.82 -14.44
CA ILE A 677 14.72 -21.25 -14.26
C ILE A 677 13.67 -21.75 -15.27
N TYR A 678 12.71 -20.90 -15.68
CA TYR A 678 11.81 -21.22 -16.80
C TYR A 678 12.55 -21.40 -18.14
N GLY A 679 13.56 -20.57 -18.40
CA GLY A 679 14.42 -20.67 -19.60
C GLY A 679 15.33 -21.90 -19.57
N TRP A 680 16.08 -22.10 -18.47
CA TRP A 680 16.99 -23.25 -18.29
C TRP A 680 17.95 -23.39 -19.49
N LYS A 681 18.09 -24.61 -20.04
CA LYS A 681 18.92 -24.90 -21.24
C LYS A 681 18.40 -24.28 -22.55
N ARG A 682 17.11 -23.92 -22.65
CA ARG A 682 16.46 -23.41 -23.87
C ARG A 682 17.01 -22.08 -24.39
N ALA A 683 17.79 -21.36 -23.57
CA ALA A 683 18.51 -20.17 -24.00
C ALA A 683 19.65 -20.49 -24.99
N PHE A 684 20.12 -21.74 -25.02
CA PHE A 684 21.27 -22.19 -25.80
C PHE A 684 20.87 -23.16 -26.94
N GLU A 685 19.58 -23.42 -27.12
CA GLU A 685 19.03 -24.33 -28.12
C GLU A 685 18.57 -23.54 -29.36
N GLU A 686 19.21 -23.76 -30.52
CA GLU A 686 18.96 -22.99 -31.76
C GLU A 686 17.49 -23.05 -32.23
N GLU A 687 16.78 -24.15 -31.93
CA GLU A 687 15.37 -24.35 -32.26
C GLU A 687 14.42 -23.26 -31.73
N TYR A 688 14.82 -22.56 -30.66
CA TYR A 688 14.04 -21.48 -30.04
C TYR A 688 14.25 -20.12 -30.73
N TYR A 689 15.26 -19.98 -31.60
CA TYR A 689 15.63 -18.75 -32.31
C TYR A 689 14.95 -18.62 -33.69
N ARG A 690 13.62 -18.70 -33.70
CA ARG A 690 12.80 -18.58 -34.91
C ARG A 690 13.01 -17.21 -35.60
N PHE A 691 13.22 -17.21 -36.91
CA PHE A 691 13.65 -16.03 -37.68
C PHE A 691 14.87 -15.28 -37.09
N TYR A 692 15.80 -16.00 -36.45
CA TYR A 692 16.94 -15.41 -35.70
C TYR A 692 16.52 -14.51 -34.52
N THR A 693 15.24 -14.48 -34.16
CA THR A 693 14.73 -13.68 -33.04
C THR A 693 14.74 -14.49 -31.74
N PRO A 694 15.19 -13.92 -30.61
CA PRO A 694 15.33 -14.67 -29.36
C PRO A 694 13.97 -15.08 -28.76
N PRO A 695 13.96 -16.12 -27.90
CA PRO A 695 12.76 -16.48 -27.17
C PRO A 695 12.39 -15.40 -26.13
N ASN A 696 11.09 -15.29 -25.84
CA ASN A 696 10.51 -14.22 -25.02
C ASN A 696 11.18 -14.02 -23.65
N PHE A 697 11.58 -15.12 -23.01
CA PHE A 697 12.21 -15.07 -21.69
C PHE A 697 13.61 -14.43 -21.72
N VAL A 698 14.35 -14.51 -22.84
CA VAL A 698 15.65 -13.83 -22.98
C VAL A 698 15.44 -12.32 -23.01
N LEU A 699 14.50 -11.83 -23.82
CA LEU A 699 14.14 -10.39 -23.84
C LEU A 699 13.65 -9.89 -22.48
N ALA A 700 12.89 -10.72 -21.76
CA ALA A 700 12.39 -10.39 -20.42
C ALA A 700 13.51 -10.23 -19.37
N LEU A 701 14.69 -10.84 -19.57
CA LEU A 701 15.81 -10.83 -18.63
C LEU A 701 16.80 -9.68 -18.86
N VAL A 702 16.80 -9.04 -20.04
CA VAL A 702 17.69 -7.92 -20.37
C VAL A 702 17.52 -6.77 -19.37
N LEU A 703 16.32 -6.22 -19.24
CA LEU A 703 16.07 -5.05 -18.40
C LEU A 703 16.21 -5.32 -16.88
N PRO A 704 15.76 -6.47 -16.31
CA PRO A 704 16.00 -6.81 -14.91
C PRO A 704 17.47 -7.01 -14.53
N SER A 705 18.33 -7.43 -15.47
CA SER A 705 19.76 -7.62 -15.19
C SER A 705 20.51 -6.31 -14.89
N ILE A 706 20.09 -5.21 -15.52
CA ILE A 706 20.76 -3.90 -15.43
C ILE A 706 20.72 -3.34 -13.99
N PRO A 707 19.58 -3.31 -13.28
CA PRO A 707 19.53 -2.94 -11.87
C PRO A 707 20.51 -3.68 -10.97
N PHE A 708 20.65 -5.01 -11.11
CA PHE A 708 21.58 -5.77 -10.27
C PHE A 708 23.04 -5.44 -10.55
N HIS A 709 23.40 -5.20 -11.81
CA HIS A 709 24.76 -4.77 -12.16
C HIS A 709 25.08 -3.37 -11.64
N LEU A 710 24.16 -2.40 -11.80
CA LEU A 710 24.35 -1.04 -11.32
C LEU A 710 24.38 -0.96 -9.79
N ASP A 711 23.45 -1.64 -9.10
CA ASP A 711 23.37 -1.59 -7.63
C ASP A 711 24.62 -2.19 -6.98
N ASN A 712 25.12 -3.33 -7.48
CA ASN A 712 26.40 -3.90 -7.04
C ASN A 712 27.57 -2.93 -7.26
N HIS A 713 27.65 -2.27 -8.42
CA HIS A 713 28.72 -1.32 -8.69
C HIS A 713 28.66 -0.08 -7.77
N LEU A 714 27.44 0.44 -7.51
CA LEU A 714 27.20 1.57 -6.61
C LEU A 714 27.49 1.21 -5.14
N LEU A 715 27.17 -0.01 -4.72
CA LEU A 715 27.50 -0.54 -3.39
C LEU A 715 29.02 -0.68 -3.20
N VAL A 716 29.74 -1.19 -4.20
CA VAL A 716 31.20 -1.30 -4.15
C VAL A 716 31.87 0.08 -4.15
N SER A 717 31.47 0.99 -5.05
CA SER A 717 32.06 2.34 -5.11
C SER A 717 31.79 3.15 -3.84
N SER A 718 30.60 3.02 -3.24
CA SER A 718 30.26 3.70 -1.96
C SER A 718 30.93 3.09 -0.71
N GLN A 719 31.58 1.93 -0.82
CA GLN A 719 32.47 1.40 0.22
C GLN A 719 33.94 1.78 -0.01
N GLN A 720 34.35 2.04 -1.26
CA GLN A 720 35.72 2.44 -1.59
C GLN A 720 35.95 3.96 -1.50
N GLU A 721 34.91 4.77 -1.76
CA GLU A 721 34.96 6.22 -1.62
C GLU A 721 33.93 6.71 -0.58
N PHE A 722 34.34 7.68 0.25
CA PHE A 722 33.53 8.38 1.28
C PHE A 722 33.19 7.63 2.58
N SER A 723 34.21 7.39 3.40
CA SER A 723 34.04 7.48 4.86
C SER A 723 33.68 8.93 5.25
N GLY A 724 32.41 9.19 5.59
CA GLY A 724 31.98 10.40 6.31
C GLY A 724 30.81 11.18 5.70
N VAL A 725 30.90 11.60 4.43
CA VAL A 725 30.03 12.70 3.91
C VAL A 725 28.73 12.21 3.26
N ILE A 726 28.70 11.01 2.66
CA ILE A 726 27.56 10.52 1.86
C ILE A 726 26.80 9.37 2.55
N THR A 727 27.38 8.69 3.54
CA THR A 727 26.72 7.62 4.32
C THR A 727 25.55 8.13 5.19
N SER A 728 25.66 9.35 5.72
CA SER A 728 24.52 10.05 6.33
C SER A 728 23.42 10.34 5.31
N SER A 729 23.79 10.59 4.05
CA SER A 729 22.83 10.85 2.98
C SER A 729 22.11 9.56 2.56
N PHE A 730 22.79 8.46 2.21
CA PHE A 730 22.12 7.19 1.83
C PHE A 730 21.16 6.64 2.89
N THR A 731 21.44 6.86 4.18
CA THR A 731 20.56 6.42 5.27
C THR A 731 19.50 7.45 5.70
N SER A 732 19.68 8.74 5.39
CA SER A 732 18.74 9.84 5.70
C SER A 732 17.99 10.39 4.46
N PHE A 733 18.14 9.78 3.28
CA PHE A 733 17.83 10.41 1.97
C PHE A 733 16.36 10.67 1.59
N LYS A 734 15.39 10.50 2.49
CA LYS A 734 13.98 10.35 2.08
C LYS A 734 12.88 11.15 2.83
N PRO A 735 13.13 12.11 3.76
CA PRO A 735 12.04 12.93 4.32
C PRO A 735 11.54 14.03 3.35
N CYS A 736 12.31 14.40 2.32
CA CYS A 736 11.96 15.49 1.40
C CYS A 736 10.94 15.10 0.31
N PHE A 737 10.69 13.81 0.08
CA PHE A 737 9.73 13.33 -0.94
C PHE A 737 8.25 13.41 -0.51
N ARG A 738 7.94 14.10 0.60
CA ARG A 738 6.59 14.18 1.21
C ARG A 738 5.60 15.12 0.47
N GLN A 739 6.03 15.77 -0.61
CA GLN A 739 5.21 16.69 -1.42
C GLN A 739 5.03 16.24 -2.88
N LEU A 740 5.53 15.07 -3.28
CA LEU A 740 5.48 14.55 -4.66
C LEU A 740 5.01 13.08 -4.77
N MET A 741 4.40 12.53 -3.71
CA MET A 741 3.61 11.29 -3.70
C MET A 741 2.36 11.47 -2.83
#